data_AF-A0A437M645-F1
#
_entry.id   AF-A0A437M645-F1
#
_cell.length_a   1.000
_cell.length_b   1.000
_cell.length_c   1.000
_cell.angle_alpha   90.00
_cell.angle_beta   90.00
_cell.angle_gamma   90.00
#
_symmetry.space_group_name_H-M   'P 1'
#
loop_
_entity.id
_entity.type
_entity.pdbx_description
1 polymer ?
#
loop_
_entity_poly.entity_id
_entity_poly.type
_entity_poly.pdbx_seq_one_letter_code
_entity_poly.pdbx_strand_id
1 'polypeptide(L)'
;MTAPAPPCASRPHVGRIPAFAFAGLLVFLALPLVGWGGLLITLGGSPYYALLGIALIGAGALLVRGSRWSVIVYTALLAATWLWALIEAGPDFWILLTRLGGPLVLGCGFLIPAVRRYLRSGPGLRHAALLIPATILVALASTGIAGWAGNWINAPATEARRVLPADAAGDDWPAYGGDQGGTRFSRLAEIDRDTVRKLDVAWTYRTGDYPPPAGTALRRLEVTPLKVGDLLYLCTSASRVIALDAETGRERWRFDPHVDLSKVDTALACRSVAYARIAETGPCATRLYLATVDARLMAIDARTGHACRSFGTSGAIDLTAGLGPVIPGYVAVSSGPVVARGKVIVGGRVSDGQFVGEPGGPVRAFDARTGAFAWAFDPGNPTDHAFPEGGRHFTRGTPNSWAPMSVDTKLGLVFVPTGNATPDYWGGHRTALDDRYSSAVIALDVETGSERWTSQTTHHDLWDADVASQPTLVDVVRGGVVRPALLQPTKRGQLFLLDRRTGRPISPVVERPVPQGAATGDRVAATQPFSPGLPALDGLPLSEADMWGLTPYDALWCRIRFRHARWLGTLTAPSTRSYIQMPGGLGGSNWGSAAVDPARGFAFVPWVRLPMLNRLIPRAQAKGMKPIGPGGSVGGLTPQLGTPFADMAMPFSSPLGVPCAAPPYGLMTAVDLKTGRAMWTRRLGLADNLRIAGVKLSIPLPAGTPLSGGALATAGGLIFIGATGDNRLRAIDTDSGKTLWSARLKAAANATPMTYRAPRSGRQIVVVAAGGHPMLQTQPGDYIVAFALRP
;
A
#
# COMPACT_ATOMS: atom_id res chain seq x y z
N MET A 1 75.05 -55.16 10.09
CA MET A 1 73.93 -54.70 10.93
C MET A 1 73.21 -53.59 10.19
N THR A 2 72.00 -53.83 9.70
CA THR A 2 71.17 -52.85 9.00
C THR A 2 69.87 -52.69 9.79
N ALA A 3 69.60 -51.49 10.30
CA ALA A 3 68.41 -51.22 11.09
C ALA A 3 67.15 -51.20 10.20
N PRO A 4 66.01 -51.75 10.66
CA PRO A 4 64.75 -51.69 9.91
C PRO A 4 64.20 -50.26 9.89
N ALA A 5 63.65 -49.84 8.75
CA ALA A 5 62.97 -48.57 8.62
C ALA A 5 61.70 -48.53 9.51
N PRO A 6 61.36 -47.36 10.09
CA PRO A 6 60.15 -47.24 10.92
C PRO A 6 58.88 -47.40 10.06
N PRO A 7 57.81 -47.98 10.61
CA PRO A 7 56.57 -48.17 9.87
C PRO A 7 55.94 -46.83 9.49
N CYS A 8 55.42 -46.75 8.26
CA CYS A 8 54.67 -45.58 7.78
C CYS A 8 53.54 -45.21 8.73
N ALA A 9 53.70 -44.09 9.45
CA ALA A 9 52.62 -43.52 10.26
C ALA A 9 51.39 -43.27 9.38
N SER A 10 50.26 -43.86 9.76
CA SER A 10 48.99 -43.70 9.06
C SER A 10 48.61 -42.21 9.07
N ARG A 11 48.48 -41.61 7.87
CA ARG A 11 48.10 -40.20 7.75
C ARG A 11 46.78 -39.97 8.48
N PRO A 12 46.71 -39.03 9.45
CA PRO A 12 45.58 -38.95 10.37
C PRO A 12 44.29 -38.58 9.63
N HIS A 13 43.16 -39.08 10.13
CA HIS A 13 41.81 -38.97 9.52
C HIS A 13 41.19 -37.55 9.48
N VAL A 14 42.01 -36.49 9.53
CA VAL A 14 41.66 -35.07 9.70
C VAL A 14 40.65 -34.54 8.66
N GLY A 15 40.54 -35.19 7.50
CA GLY A 15 39.55 -34.83 6.46
C GLY A 15 38.18 -35.52 6.57
N ARG A 16 38.07 -36.65 7.30
CA ARG A 16 36.85 -37.49 7.30
C ARG A 16 35.70 -36.82 8.05
N ILE A 17 35.89 -36.41 9.30
CA ILE A 17 34.79 -35.89 10.14
C ILE A 17 34.09 -34.68 9.47
N PRO A 18 34.80 -33.65 8.95
CA PRO A 18 34.14 -32.54 8.27
C PRO A 18 33.42 -32.92 6.97
N ALA A 19 33.93 -33.91 6.23
CA ALA A 19 33.29 -34.37 5.01
C ALA A 19 32.04 -35.21 5.27
N PHE A 20 32.05 -36.04 6.31
CA PHE A 20 30.87 -36.80 6.76
C PHE A 20 29.81 -35.88 7.35
N ALA A 21 30.20 -34.88 8.15
CA ALA A 21 29.28 -33.86 8.65
C ALA A 21 28.65 -33.06 7.50
N PHE A 22 29.43 -32.65 6.50
CA PHE A 22 28.91 -31.95 5.32
C PHE A 22 28.02 -32.86 4.45
N ALA A 23 28.36 -34.13 4.27
CA ALA A 23 27.49 -35.09 3.57
C ALA A 23 26.17 -35.31 4.32
N GLY A 24 26.21 -35.43 5.65
CA GLY A 24 25.02 -35.50 6.50
C GLY A 24 24.15 -34.25 6.38
N LEU A 25 24.76 -33.06 6.34
CA LEU A 25 24.05 -31.80 6.09
C LEU A 25 23.37 -31.79 4.71
N LEU A 26 24.06 -32.21 3.65
CA LEU A 26 23.48 -32.30 2.30
C LEU A 26 22.25 -33.23 2.28
N VAL A 27 22.33 -34.40 2.92
CA VAL A 27 21.21 -35.36 3.00
C VAL A 27 20.07 -34.80 3.86
N PHE A 28 20.36 -34.27 5.05
CA PHE A 28 19.37 -33.69 5.96
C PHE A 28 18.56 -32.56 5.28
N LEU A 29 19.26 -31.66 4.59
CA LEU A 29 18.66 -30.58 3.81
C LEU A 29 17.87 -31.08 2.58
N ALA A 30 18.22 -32.23 2.03
CA ALA A 30 17.56 -32.79 0.87
C ALA A 30 16.24 -33.51 1.17
N LEU A 31 16.11 -34.17 2.33
CA LEU A 31 14.91 -34.91 2.71
C LEU A 31 13.59 -34.12 2.55
N PRO A 32 13.45 -32.90 3.12
CA PRO A 32 12.25 -32.08 2.90
C PRO A 32 12.09 -31.61 1.45
N LEU A 33 13.17 -31.40 0.69
CA LEU A 33 13.08 -31.06 -0.74
C LEU A 33 12.50 -32.21 -1.57
N VAL A 34 12.86 -33.47 -1.27
CA VAL A 34 12.25 -34.65 -1.91
C VAL A 34 10.79 -34.80 -1.50
N GLY A 35 10.49 -34.75 -0.19
CA GLY A 35 9.12 -34.96 0.30
C GLY A 35 8.13 -33.88 -0.15
N TRP A 36 8.46 -32.60 0.09
CA TRP A 36 7.61 -31.49 -0.31
C TRP A 36 7.70 -31.20 -1.83
N GLY A 37 8.82 -31.47 -2.49
CA GLY A 37 8.92 -31.42 -3.95
C GLY A 37 8.04 -32.48 -4.61
N GLY A 38 7.96 -33.69 -4.04
CA GLY A 38 7.02 -34.73 -4.46
C GLY A 38 5.56 -34.26 -4.33
N LEU A 39 5.20 -33.63 -3.21
CA LEU A 39 3.88 -33.00 -3.03
C LEU A 39 3.63 -31.88 -4.06
N LEU A 40 4.63 -31.06 -4.39
CA LEU A 40 4.47 -30.04 -5.42
C LEU A 40 4.21 -30.66 -6.80
N ILE A 41 4.84 -31.79 -7.13
CA ILE A 41 4.59 -32.54 -8.37
C ILE A 41 3.17 -33.10 -8.42
N THR A 42 2.66 -33.69 -7.33
CA THR A 42 1.27 -34.23 -7.32
C THR A 42 0.21 -33.14 -7.43
N LEU A 43 0.57 -31.88 -7.13
CA LEU A 43 -0.25 -30.68 -7.33
C LEU A 43 -0.08 -30.04 -8.73
N GLY A 44 0.67 -30.68 -9.64
CA GLY A 44 0.94 -30.15 -10.99
C GLY A 44 1.92 -28.97 -11.02
N GLY A 45 2.78 -28.86 -10.01
CA GLY A 45 3.81 -27.82 -9.92
C GLY A 45 5.21 -28.27 -10.34
N SER A 46 6.20 -27.40 -10.14
CA SER A 46 7.57 -27.61 -10.63
C SER A 46 8.27 -28.84 -10.02
N PRO A 47 8.79 -29.78 -10.84
CA PRO A 47 9.51 -30.96 -10.35
C PRO A 47 10.91 -30.64 -9.82
N TYR A 48 11.41 -29.43 -10.06
CA TYR A 48 12.78 -29.02 -9.76
C TYR A 48 13.20 -29.33 -8.31
N TYR A 49 12.34 -29.05 -7.32
CA TYR A 49 12.70 -29.22 -5.91
C TYR A 49 12.93 -30.68 -5.51
N ALA A 50 12.14 -31.61 -6.07
CA ALA A 50 12.36 -33.05 -5.83
C ALA A 50 13.67 -33.52 -6.49
N LEU A 51 13.93 -33.07 -7.71
CA LEU A 51 15.16 -33.39 -8.45
C LEU A 51 16.41 -32.82 -7.76
N LEU A 52 16.33 -31.59 -7.23
CA LEU A 52 17.34 -30.97 -6.39
C LEU A 52 17.63 -31.83 -5.15
N GLY A 53 16.60 -32.26 -4.42
CA GLY A 53 16.74 -33.15 -3.28
C GLY A 53 17.43 -34.48 -3.63
N ILE A 54 16.99 -35.15 -4.70
CA ILE A 54 17.59 -36.42 -5.17
C ILE A 54 19.07 -36.22 -5.53
N ALA A 55 19.41 -35.15 -6.24
CA ALA A 55 20.79 -34.84 -6.62
C ALA A 55 21.68 -34.51 -5.41
N LEU A 56 21.15 -33.83 -4.39
CA LEU A 56 21.87 -33.57 -3.13
C LEU A 56 22.14 -34.86 -2.33
N ILE A 57 21.17 -35.78 -2.27
CA ILE A 57 21.36 -37.11 -1.66
C ILE A 57 22.45 -37.89 -2.42
N GLY A 58 22.39 -37.89 -3.76
CA GLY A 58 23.40 -38.53 -4.61
C GLY A 58 24.81 -37.94 -4.38
N ALA A 59 24.93 -36.61 -4.35
CA ALA A 59 26.18 -35.92 -4.06
C ALA A 59 26.72 -36.25 -2.66
N GLY A 60 25.86 -36.28 -1.63
CA GLY A 60 26.21 -36.67 -0.27
C GLY A 60 26.67 -38.13 -0.16
N ALA A 61 25.95 -39.07 -0.78
CA ALA A 61 26.31 -40.49 -0.80
C ALA A 61 27.60 -40.78 -1.59
N LEU A 62 27.93 -39.96 -2.59
CA LEU A 62 29.23 -39.99 -3.27
C LEU A 62 30.33 -39.34 -2.42
N LEU A 63 30.01 -38.30 -1.64
CA LEU A 63 30.94 -37.66 -0.72
C LEU A 63 31.36 -38.62 0.40
N VAL A 64 30.44 -39.35 1.04
CA VAL A 64 30.76 -40.39 2.05
C VAL A 64 31.71 -41.48 1.52
N ARG A 65 31.67 -41.75 0.21
CA ARG A 65 32.59 -42.69 -0.47
C ARG A 65 33.94 -42.04 -0.87
N GLY A 66 34.18 -40.79 -0.53
CA GLY A 66 35.36 -40.02 -0.97
C GLY A 66 35.43 -39.77 -2.48
N SER A 67 34.32 -39.95 -3.21
CA SER A 67 34.33 -40.02 -4.66
C SER A 67 34.35 -38.63 -5.33
N ARG A 68 35.26 -38.45 -6.29
CA ARG A 68 35.34 -37.25 -7.13
C ARG A 68 34.03 -36.92 -7.86
N TRP A 69 33.20 -37.94 -8.12
CA TRP A 69 31.90 -37.79 -8.76
C TRP A 69 30.93 -36.94 -7.94
N SER A 70 31.11 -36.83 -6.61
CA SER A 70 30.32 -35.91 -5.77
C SER A 70 30.41 -34.47 -6.28
N VAL A 71 31.63 -33.99 -6.58
CA VAL A 71 31.88 -32.65 -7.12
C VAL A 71 31.28 -32.47 -8.51
N ILE A 72 31.36 -33.51 -9.36
CA ILE A 72 30.86 -33.46 -10.75
C ILE A 72 29.33 -33.40 -10.74
N VAL A 73 28.66 -34.29 -9.98
CA VAL A 73 27.20 -34.29 -9.81
C VAL A 73 26.72 -32.96 -9.24
N TYR A 74 27.42 -32.43 -8.23
CA TYR A 74 27.08 -31.14 -7.63
C TYR A 74 27.26 -29.96 -8.60
N THR A 75 28.33 -29.97 -9.42
CA THR A 75 28.54 -28.95 -10.46
C THR A 75 27.47 -29.01 -11.53
N ALA A 76 27.11 -30.21 -12.00
CA ALA A 76 26.04 -30.41 -12.97
C ALA A 76 24.69 -29.95 -12.41
N LEU A 77 24.42 -30.22 -11.12
CA LEU A 77 23.27 -29.70 -10.39
C LEU A 77 23.24 -28.16 -10.35
N LEU A 78 24.37 -27.49 -10.05
CA LEU A 78 24.43 -26.02 -10.09
C LEU A 78 24.16 -25.47 -11.49
N ALA A 79 24.73 -26.08 -12.53
CA ALA A 79 24.52 -25.65 -13.92
C ALA A 79 23.06 -25.85 -14.37
N ALA A 80 22.46 -27.01 -14.05
CA ALA A 80 21.05 -27.30 -14.32
C ALA A 80 20.12 -26.37 -13.53
N THR A 81 20.46 -26.06 -12.27
CA THR A 81 19.73 -25.09 -11.45
C THR A 81 19.78 -23.70 -12.05
N TRP A 82 20.95 -23.25 -12.51
CA TRP A 82 21.12 -21.94 -13.16
C TRP A 82 20.32 -21.84 -14.46
N LEU A 83 20.39 -22.87 -15.31
CA LEU A 83 19.62 -22.92 -16.55
C LEU A 83 18.11 -22.95 -16.29
N TRP A 84 17.64 -23.81 -15.38
CA TRP A 84 16.23 -23.85 -14.97
C TRP A 84 15.76 -22.51 -14.40
N ALA A 85 16.56 -21.89 -13.53
CA ALA A 85 16.22 -20.60 -12.93
C ALA A 85 16.09 -19.51 -14.00
N LEU A 86 16.99 -19.44 -14.98
CA LEU A 86 16.87 -18.47 -16.09
C LEU A 86 15.68 -18.77 -17.02
N ILE A 87 15.37 -20.04 -17.29
CA ILE A 87 14.20 -20.42 -18.10
C ILE A 87 12.88 -20.05 -17.39
N GLU A 88 12.80 -20.25 -16.08
CA GLU A 88 11.58 -20.04 -15.30
C GLU A 88 11.39 -18.58 -14.84
N ALA A 89 12.47 -17.87 -14.52
CA ALA A 89 12.46 -16.52 -13.97
C ALA A 89 12.81 -15.42 -14.99
N GLY A 90 13.42 -15.79 -16.11
CA GLY A 90 14.18 -14.84 -16.90
C GLY A 90 15.28 -14.17 -16.05
N PRO A 91 15.57 -12.89 -16.28
CA PRO A 91 16.63 -12.18 -15.59
C PRO A 91 16.22 -11.53 -14.24
N ASP A 92 15.05 -11.74 -13.64
CA ASP A 92 14.72 -11.00 -12.39
C ASP A 92 15.66 -11.39 -11.23
N PHE A 93 16.37 -10.37 -10.72
CA PHE A 93 17.37 -10.51 -9.65
C PHE A 93 16.83 -11.19 -8.38
N TRP A 94 15.63 -10.81 -7.91
CA TRP A 94 15.08 -11.33 -6.66
C TRP A 94 14.65 -12.78 -6.83
N ILE A 95 14.00 -13.08 -7.95
CA ILE A 95 13.51 -14.40 -8.30
C ILE A 95 14.69 -15.38 -8.50
N LEU A 96 15.78 -14.93 -9.12
CA LEU A 96 17.03 -15.68 -9.24
C LEU A 96 17.79 -15.85 -7.92
N LEU A 97 17.85 -14.81 -7.07
CA LEU A 97 18.56 -14.83 -5.78
C LEU A 97 18.12 -16.01 -4.90
N THR A 98 16.81 -16.27 -4.81
CA THR A 98 16.25 -17.39 -4.02
C THR A 98 16.58 -18.75 -4.60
N ARG A 99 16.53 -18.90 -5.93
CA ARG A 99 16.77 -20.17 -6.63
C ARG A 99 18.25 -20.57 -6.58
N LEU A 100 19.14 -19.57 -6.71
CA LEU A 100 20.57 -19.77 -6.79
C LEU A 100 21.25 -19.71 -5.42
N GLY A 101 20.81 -18.83 -4.51
CA GLY A 101 21.50 -18.55 -3.25
C GLY A 101 21.77 -19.78 -2.38
N GLY A 102 20.73 -20.58 -2.10
CA GLY A 102 20.87 -21.81 -1.31
C GLY A 102 21.87 -22.82 -1.92
N PRO A 103 21.68 -23.24 -3.18
CA PRO A 103 22.64 -24.08 -3.88
C PRO A 103 24.06 -23.49 -3.96
N LEU A 104 24.23 -22.19 -4.24
CA LEU A 104 25.57 -21.57 -4.27
C LEU A 104 26.26 -21.62 -2.90
N VAL A 105 25.53 -21.33 -1.81
CA VAL A 105 26.06 -21.42 -0.44
C VAL A 105 26.46 -22.85 -0.07
N LEU A 106 25.65 -23.85 -0.43
CA LEU A 106 26.00 -25.26 -0.23
C LEU A 106 27.21 -25.67 -1.08
N GLY A 107 27.37 -25.13 -2.28
CA GLY A 107 28.55 -25.31 -3.13
C GLY A 107 29.86 -24.87 -2.48
N CYS A 108 29.84 -23.83 -1.64
CA CYS A 108 31.00 -23.39 -0.87
C CYS A 108 31.51 -24.46 0.11
N GLY A 109 30.68 -25.42 0.55
CA GLY A 109 31.11 -26.55 1.38
C GLY A 109 32.16 -27.44 0.69
N PHE A 110 32.10 -27.57 -0.63
CA PHE A 110 33.12 -28.28 -1.43
C PHE A 110 34.44 -27.48 -1.59
N LEU A 111 34.48 -26.23 -1.15
CA LEU A 111 35.69 -25.40 -1.12
C LEU A 111 36.44 -25.51 0.22
N ILE A 112 35.79 -26.03 1.27
CA ILE A 112 36.38 -26.20 2.61
C ILE A 112 37.66 -27.05 2.51
N PRO A 113 38.82 -26.59 3.04
CA PRO A 113 40.10 -27.29 2.90
C PRO A 113 40.14 -28.72 3.43
N ALA A 114 39.31 -29.07 4.42
CA ALA A 114 39.18 -30.44 4.92
C ALA A 114 38.42 -31.35 3.93
N VAL A 115 37.25 -30.90 3.45
CA VAL A 115 36.45 -31.60 2.43
C VAL A 115 37.26 -31.79 1.14
N ARG A 116 37.96 -30.74 0.69
CA ARG A 116 38.89 -30.81 -0.45
C ARG A 116 40.02 -31.81 -0.23
N ARG A 117 40.66 -31.84 0.95
CA ARG A 117 41.74 -32.80 1.24
C ARG A 117 41.25 -34.25 1.22
N TYR A 118 40.05 -34.51 1.73
CA TYR A 118 39.43 -35.83 1.72
C TYR A 118 39.12 -36.32 0.28
N LEU A 119 38.54 -35.45 -0.56
CA LEU A 119 38.27 -35.74 -1.98
C LEU A 119 39.55 -35.84 -2.85
N ARG A 120 40.67 -35.22 -2.43
CA ARG A 120 41.96 -35.23 -3.14
C ARG A 120 42.75 -36.55 -3.04
N SER A 121 42.15 -37.60 -2.48
CA SER A 121 42.78 -38.91 -2.31
C SER A 121 42.98 -39.71 -3.62
N GLY A 122 42.75 -39.11 -4.79
CA GLY A 122 42.93 -39.74 -6.11
C GLY A 122 43.43 -38.78 -7.21
N PRO A 123 44.14 -39.28 -8.24
CA PRO A 123 45.07 -38.49 -9.06
C PRO A 123 44.46 -37.48 -10.06
N GLY A 124 43.13 -37.32 -10.14
CA GLY A 124 42.47 -36.55 -11.21
C GLY A 124 41.86 -35.19 -10.85
N LEU A 125 42.06 -34.66 -9.63
CA LEU A 125 41.16 -33.63 -9.07
C LEU A 125 41.47 -32.16 -9.39
N ARG A 126 42.57 -31.83 -10.07
CA ARG A 126 43.01 -30.42 -10.23
C ARG A 126 42.02 -29.55 -11.02
N HIS A 127 41.46 -30.07 -12.11
CA HIS A 127 40.49 -29.33 -12.95
C HIS A 127 39.09 -29.25 -12.33
N ALA A 128 38.59 -30.34 -11.73
CA ALA A 128 37.28 -30.38 -11.07
C ALA A 128 37.17 -29.36 -9.91
N ALA A 129 38.29 -28.99 -9.28
CA ALA A 129 38.34 -27.99 -8.21
C ALA A 129 38.09 -26.53 -8.70
N LEU A 130 38.15 -26.27 -10.00
CA LEU A 130 37.89 -24.94 -10.60
C LEU A 130 36.44 -24.78 -11.08
N LEU A 131 35.72 -25.89 -11.30
CA LEU A 131 34.36 -25.86 -11.86
C LEU A 131 33.35 -25.18 -10.93
N ILE A 132 33.32 -25.55 -9.64
CA ILE A 132 32.38 -24.93 -8.67
C ILE A 132 32.60 -23.41 -8.57
N PRO A 133 33.82 -22.87 -8.35
CA PRO A 133 34.05 -21.42 -8.38
C PRO A 133 33.66 -20.74 -9.71
N ALA A 134 33.92 -21.38 -10.85
CA ALA A 134 33.55 -20.83 -12.16
C ALA A 134 32.03 -20.75 -12.35
N THR A 135 31.29 -21.81 -12.00
CA THR A 135 29.82 -21.81 -12.06
C THR A 135 29.22 -20.82 -11.06
N ILE A 136 29.81 -20.67 -9.86
CA ILE A 136 29.43 -19.62 -8.90
C ILE A 136 29.62 -18.22 -9.51
N LEU A 137 30.79 -17.95 -10.12
CA LEU A 137 31.07 -16.65 -10.74
C LEU A 137 30.12 -16.34 -11.92
N VAL A 138 29.80 -17.31 -12.77
CA VAL A 138 28.84 -17.13 -13.87
C VAL A 138 27.42 -16.86 -13.34
N ALA A 139 26.99 -17.60 -12.32
CA ALA A 139 25.69 -17.37 -11.67
C ALA A 139 25.60 -15.98 -11.02
N LEU A 140 26.65 -15.55 -10.31
CA LEU A 140 26.74 -14.22 -9.71
C LEU A 140 26.84 -13.09 -10.76
N ALA A 141 27.56 -13.29 -11.85
CA ALA A 141 27.63 -12.32 -12.95
C ALA A 141 26.26 -12.16 -13.63
N SER A 142 25.56 -13.26 -13.92
CA SER A 142 24.23 -13.22 -14.54
C SER A 142 23.17 -12.51 -13.67
N THR A 143 23.23 -12.69 -12.34
CA THR A 143 22.34 -11.98 -11.40
C THR A 143 22.73 -10.50 -11.22
N GLY A 144 24.02 -10.18 -11.21
CA GLY A 144 24.53 -8.82 -11.10
C GLY A 144 24.20 -7.93 -12.30
N ILE A 145 24.42 -8.44 -13.53
CA ILE A 145 24.10 -7.71 -14.78
C ILE A 145 22.60 -7.41 -14.85
N ALA A 146 21.77 -8.40 -14.51
CA ALA A 146 20.33 -8.26 -14.60
C ALA A 146 19.72 -7.32 -13.56
N GLY A 147 20.23 -7.30 -12.32
CA GLY A 147 19.85 -6.32 -11.30
C GLY A 147 20.17 -4.86 -11.68
N TRP A 148 21.10 -4.66 -12.62
CA TRP A 148 21.46 -3.34 -13.16
C TRP A 148 20.64 -2.95 -14.40
N ALA A 149 20.40 -3.91 -15.30
CA ALA A 149 19.70 -3.69 -16.57
C ALA A 149 18.16 -3.56 -16.42
N GLY A 150 17.54 -4.29 -15.49
CA GLY A 150 16.08 -4.45 -15.41
C GLY A 150 15.26 -3.23 -14.92
N ASN A 151 15.86 -2.04 -14.76
CA ASN A 151 15.20 -0.87 -14.17
C ASN A 151 14.66 0.16 -15.18
N TRP A 152 14.83 -0.07 -16.48
CA TRP A 152 14.73 0.99 -17.49
C TRP A 152 13.74 0.66 -18.62
N ILE A 153 12.45 0.88 -18.36
CA ILE A 153 11.56 1.38 -19.42
C ILE A 153 11.62 2.90 -19.31
N ASN A 154 12.20 3.53 -20.33
CA ASN A 154 12.20 4.98 -20.52
C ASN A 154 11.42 5.27 -21.81
N ALA A 155 10.28 5.94 -21.71
CA ALA A 155 9.77 6.70 -22.84
C ALA A 155 10.69 7.92 -23.09
N PRO A 156 10.90 8.37 -24.34
CA PRO A 156 11.60 9.63 -24.59
C PRO A 156 10.85 10.80 -23.96
N ALA A 157 11.59 11.73 -23.36
CA ALA A 157 11.00 12.91 -22.73
C ALA A 157 10.37 13.82 -23.79
N THR A 158 9.10 14.18 -23.59
CA THR A 158 8.38 15.17 -24.41
C THR A 158 8.33 16.51 -23.69
N GLU A 159 8.95 17.53 -24.27
CA GLU A 159 8.78 18.91 -23.81
C GLU A 159 7.35 19.38 -24.14
N ALA A 160 6.48 19.35 -23.14
CA ALA A 160 5.15 19.96 -23.21
C ALA A 160 5.20 21.42 -22.70
N ARG A 161 4.52 22.32 -23.43
CA ARG A 161 4.44 23.74 -23.13
C ARG A 161 3.79 23.97 -21.76
N ARG A 162 4.50 24.59 -20.82
CA ARG A 162 4.03 24.83 -19.45
C ARG A 162 2.94 25.91 -19.43
N VAL A 163 1.70 25.52 -19.15
CA VAL A 163 0.63 26.43 -18.68
C VAL A 163 0.18 25.91 -17.31
N LEU A 164 0.67 26.55 -16.24
CA LEU A 164 0.33 26.17 -14.87
C LEU A 164 -1.11 26.65 -14.57
N PRO A 165 -2.03 25.79 -14.10
CA PRO A 165 -3.37 26.24 -13.71
C PRO A 165 -3.31 27.23 -12.55
N ALA A 166 -4.15 28.26 -12.61
CA ALA A 166 -4.26 29.26 -11.55
C ALA A 166 -4.75 28.65 -10.21
N ASP A 167 -5.62 27.64 -10.29
CA ASP A 167 -6.25 26.98 -9.13
C ASP A 167 -5.33 25.96 -8.41
N ALA A 168 -4.12 25.70 -8.93
CA ALA A 168 -3.16 24.77 -8.31
C ALA A 168 -2.46 25.38 -7.10
N ALA A 169 -2.09 24.55 -6.11
CA ALA A 169 -1.45 25.01 -4.88
C ALA A 169 -0.14 25.76 -5.14
N GLY A 170 0.11 26.82 -4.38
CA GLY A 170 1.20 27.77 -4.64
C GLY A 170 1.87 28.17 -3.35
N ASP A 171 1.74 29.45 -3.00
CA ASP A 171 2.31 29.96 -1.75
C ASP A 171 1.62 29.38 -0.52
N ASP A 172 0.34 28.99 -0.66
CA ASP A 172 -0.48 28.25 0.31
C ASP A 172 -0.89 26.85 -0.20
N TRP A 173 -1.24 25.97 0.75
CA TRP A 173 -1.77 24.61 0.55
C TRP A 173 -3.06 24.44 1.39
N PRO A 174 -4.21 24.99 0.92
CA PRO A 174 -5.44 25.11 1.73
C PRO A 174 -6.32 23.85 1.81
N ALA A 175 -6.02 22.79 1.07
CA ALA A 175 -6.79 21.53 1.06
C ALA A 175 -5.88 20.29 1.10
N TYR A 176 -6.42 19.11 1.42
CA TYR A 176 -5.66 17.85 1.53
C TYR A 176 -4.73 17.60 0.34
N GLY A 177 -5.28 17.63 -0.88
CA GLY A 177 -4.52 17.49 -2.13
C GLY A 177 -4.01 18.81 -2.69
N GLY A 178 -3.75 19.83 -1.85
CA GLY A 178 -3.34 21.17 -2.24
C GLY A 178 -4.52 22.04 -2.68
N ASP A 179 -5.35 21.52 -3.58
CA ASP A 179 -6.58 22.15 -4.06
C ASP A 179 -7.81 21.26 -3.79
N GLN A 180 -9.00 21.80 -4.03
CA GLN A 180 -10.29 21.10 -3.81
C GLN A 180 -10.52 19.92 -4.78
N GLY A 181 -9.93 19.97 -5.98
CA GLY A 181 -9.93 18.87 -6.94
C GLY A 181 -8.90 17.78 -6.63
N GLY A 182 -7.98 18.04 -5.70
CA GLY A 182 -7.07 17.06 -5.14
C GLY A 182 -5.88 16.70 -6.03
N THR A 183 -5.34 17.63 -6.82
CA THR A 183 -4.25 17.32 -7.78
C THR A 183 -2.94 16.87 -7.13
N ARG A 184 -2.69 17.29 -5.87
CA ARG A 184 -1.39 17.18 -5.17
C ARG A 184 -0.26 17.84 -5.97
N PHE A 185 -0.56 18.89 -6.73
CA PHE A 185 0.42 19.60 -7.53
C PHE A 185 0.67 21.01 -7.02
N SER A 186 1.95 21.37 -6.92
CA SER A 186 2.36 22.74 -6.65
C SER A 186 2.94 23.43 -7.88
N ARG A 187 2.49 24.66 -8.14
CA ARG A 187 3.09 25.60 -9.10
C ARG A 187 4.45 26.17 -8.65
N LEU A 188 4.92 25.84 -7.45
CA LEU A 188 6.26 26.20 -6.98
C LEU A 188 7.34 25.37 -7.70
N ALA A 189 8.46 26.03 -8.00
CA ALA A 189 9.59 25.48 -8.76
C ALA A 189 10.94 26.08 -8.30
N GLU A 190 11.03 26.56 -7.08
CA GLU A 190 12.31 26.98 -6.48
C GLU A 190 13.17 25.75 -6.16
N ILE A 191 12.52 24.65 -5.76
CA ILE A 191 13.11 23.32 -5.70
C ILE A 191 12.78 22.59 -7.02
N ASP A 192 13.82 22.32 -7.79
CA ASP A 192 13.77 21.73 -9.13
C ASP A 192 14.87 20.65 -9.33
N ARG A 193 14.97 20.10 -10.53
CA ARG A 193 15.93 19.02 -10.89
C ARG A 193 17.39 19.32 -10.55
N ASP A 194 17.78 20.59 -10.61
CA ASP A 194 19.17 21.02 -10.45
C ASP A 194 19.47 21.43 -9.01
N THR A 195 18.49 22.07 -8.35
CA THR A 195 18.60 22.57 -6.97
C THR A 195 18.31 21.52 -5.90
N VAL A 196 17.47 20.51 -6.18
CA VAL A 196 16.99 19.52 -5.18
C VAL A 196 18.10 18.81 -4.40
N ARG A 197 19.30 18.69 -4.99
CA ARG A 197 20.48 18.12 -4.33
C ARG A 197 20.95 18.92 -3.11
N LYS A 198 20.54 20.19 -3.00
CA LYS A 198 20.85 21.13 -1.91
C LYS A 198 19.77 21.17 -0.81
N LEU A 199 18.74 20.33 -0.90
CA LEU A 199 17.73 20.20 0.15
C LEU A 199 18.34 19.68 1.45
N ASP A 200 18.00 20.35 2.54
CA ASP A 200 18.34 19.95 3.90
C ASP A 200 17.14 20.16 4.84
N VAL A 201 17.20 19.59 6.05
CA VAL A 201 16.16 19.76 7.07
C VAL A 201 16.14 21.22 7.53
N ALA A 202 15.04 21.91 7.25
CA ALA A 202 14.80 23.28 7.69
C ALA A 202 14.38 23.34 9.16
N TRP A 203 13.50 22.42 9.56
CA TRP A 203 13.08 22.22 10.96
C TRP A 203 12.46 20.83 11.14
N THR A 204 12.31 20.42 12.40
CA THR A 204 11.61 19.18 12.77
C THR A 204 10.79 19.43 14.03
N TYR A 205 9.54 18.98 14.02
CA TYR A 205 8.61 19.07 15.13
C TYR A 205 8.16 17.65 15.54
N ARG A 206 7.74 17.48 16.81
CA ARG A 206 7.20 16.21 17.34
C ARG A 206 5.82 16.49 17.94
N THR A 207 4.80 15.70 17.58
CA THR A 207 3.43 15.98 18.06
C THR A 207 3.25 15.72 19.55
N GLY A 208 4.07 14.86 20.15
CA GLY A 208 3.95 14.42 21.55
C GLY A 208 3.10 13.16 21.72
N ASP A 209 2.68 12.51 20.63
CA ASP A 209 1.84 11.30 20.67
C ASP A 209 2.65 9.99 20.58
N TYR A 210 3.99 10.05 20.59
CA TYR A 210 4.87 8.87 20.59
C TYR A 210 5.95 8.90 21.71
N PRO A 211 6.11 7.82 22.51
CA PRO A 211 5.32 6.58 22.49
C PRO A 211 3.87 6.81 22.92
N PRO A 212 2.91 5.97 22.47
CA PRO A 212 1.53 6.09 22.89
C PRO A 212 1.38 5.76 24.39
N PRO A 213 0.30 6.20 25.06
CA PRO A 213 0.03 5.87 26.46
C PRO A 213 0.09 4.36 26.75
N ALA A 214 0.58 3.99 27.93
CA ALA A 214 0.66 2.59 28.35
C ALA A 214 -0.72 1.89 28.25
N GLY A 215 -0.73 0.69 27.68
CA GLY A 215 -1.97 -0.07 27.42
C GLY A 215 -2.70 0.31 26.11
N THR A 216 -2.25 1.32 25.37
CA THR A 216 -2.80 1.66 24.04
C THR A 216 -1.89 1.22 22.90
N ALA A 217 -2.46 0.87 21.75
CA ALA A 217 -1.70 0.41 20.59
C ALA A 217 -1.01 1.57 19.84
N LEU A 218 0.02 1.24 19.06
CA LEU A 218 0.60 2.16 18.07
C LEU A 218 -0.46 2.59 17.06
N ARG A 219 -0.52 3.89 16.77
CA ARG A 219 -1.45 4.49 15.80
C ARG A 219 -0.68 5.07 14.61
N ARG A 220 -1.38 5.46 13.54
CA ARG A 220 -0.78 5.93 12.28
C ARG A 220 -0.77 7.46 12.21
N LEU A 221 0.32 8.05 11.76
CA LEU A 221 0.40 9.49 11.45
C LEU A 221 0.31 9.68 9.92
N GLU A 222 -0.93 9.76 9.41
CA GLU A 222 -1.24 9.87 7.97
C GLU A 222 -1.48 11.33 7.50
N VAL A 223 -1.29 12.31 8.38
CA VAL A 223 -1.66 13.71 8.13
C VAL A 223 -0.87 14.35 6.99
N THR A 224 -1.59 15.00 6.08
CA THR A 224 -1.06 16.01 5.16
C THR A 224 -1.41 17.38 5.74
N PRO A 225 -0.43 18.16 6.24
CA PRO A 225 -0.71 19.47 6.82
C PRO A 225 -1.34 20.44 5.81
N LEU A 226 -2.14 21.39 6.30
CA LEU A 226 -2.61 22.53 5.52
C LEU A 226 -1.77 23.76 5.85
N LYS A 227 -1.39 24.57 4.86
CA LYS A 227 -0.71 25.84 5.08
C LYS A 227 -1.56 26.98 4.54
N VAL A 228 -1.92 27.93 5.40
CA VAL A 228 -2.64 29.16 5.00
C VAL A 228 -2.04 30.34 5.74
N GLY A 229 -1.54 31.33 5.00
CA GLY A 229 -0.84 32.48 5.60
C GLY A 229 0.47 32.08 6.26
N ASP A 230 0.68 32.45 7.53
CA ASP A 230 1.87 32.15 8.34
C ASP A 230 1.78 30.86 9.17
N LEU A 231 0.64 30.17 9.12
CA LEU A 231 0.37 28.98 9.93
C LEU A 231 0.27 27.69 9.11
N LEU A 232 0.83 26.63 9.69
CA LEU A 232 0.77 25.25 9.21
C LEU A 232 -0.05 24.41 10.21
N TYR A 233 -1.19 23.89 9.76
CA TYR A 233 -2.14 23.14 10.58
C TYR A 233 -2.00 21.64 10.34
N LEU A 234 -1.94 20.87 11.41
CA LEU A 234 -1.92 19.41 11.38
C LEU A 234 -2.93 18.84 12.39
N CYS A 235 -3.46 17.66 12.08
CA CYS A 235 -4.15 16.81 13.05
C CYS A 235 -3.33 15.56 13.36
N THR A 236 -3.55 14.95 14.52
CA THR A 236 -2.83 13.74 14.95
C THR A 236 -3.74 12.51 15.04
N SER A 237 -3.16 11.35 15.33
CA SER A 237 -3.89 10.08 15.55
C SER A 237 -4.79 10.07 16.79
N ALA A 238 -4.66 11.09 17.66
CA ALA A 238 -5.55 11.36 18.78
C ALA A 238 -6.59 12.48 18.47
N SER A 239 -6.71 12.87 17.20
CA SER A 239 -7.52 14.01 16.72
C SER A 239 -7.13 15.38 17.32
N ARG A 240 -5.99 15.51 17.99
CA ARG A 240 -5.44 16.81 18.39
C ARG A 240 -5.15 17.66 17.16
N VAL A 241 -5.44 18.95 17.19
CA VAL A 241 -5.05 19.90 16.14
C VAL A 241 -3.95 20.80 16.67
N ILE A 242 -2.90 20.98 15.89
CA ILE A 242 -1.74 21.81 16.24
C ILE A 242 -1.52 22.80 15.11
N ALA A 243 -1.30 24.07 15.44
CA ALA A 243 -0.77 25.05 14.51
C ALA A 243 0.71 25.31 14.80
N LEU A 244 1.53 25.22 13.76
CA LEU A 244 2.94 25.58 13.76
C LEU A 244 3.13 26.90 12.99
N ASP A 245 4.11 27.70 13.40
CA ASP A 245 4.70 28.73 12.55
C ASP A 245 5.27 28.06 11.30
N ALA A 246 4.78 28.42 10.12
CA ALA A 246 5.06 27.71 8.88
C ALA A 246 6.55 27.77 8.44
N GLU A 247 7.38 28.61 9.05
CA GLU A 247 8.77 28.76 8.66
C GLU A 247 9.76 28.20 9.68
N THR A 248 9.40 28.24 10.97
CA THR A 248 10.25 27.75 12.06
C THR A 248 9.81 26.41 12.65
N GLY A 249 8.59 25.95 12.35
CA GLY A 249 8.01 24.74 12.93
C GLY A 249 7.65 24.89 14.42
N ARG A 250 7.69 26.10 14.99
CA ARG A 250 7.38 26.36 16.40
C ARG A 250 5.87 26.30 16.63
N GLU A 251 5.43 25.52 17.61
CA GLU A 251 4.02 25.46 18.05
C GLU A 251 3.51 26.86 18.42
N ARG A 252 2.33 27.21 17.90
CA ARG A 252 1.63 28.49 18.15
C ARG A 252 0.43 28.30 19.06
N TRP A 253 -0.33 27.23 18.81
CA TRP A 253 -1.43 26.78 19.66
C TRP A 253 -1.69 25.30 19.42
N ARG A 254 -2.38 24.66 20.37
CA ARG A 254 -2.87 23.29 20.30
C ARG A 254 -4.30 23.20 20.82
N PHE A 255 -5.10 22.41 20.13
CA PHE A 255 -6.45 22.02 20.52
C PHE A 255 -6.49 20.52 20.78
N ASP A 256 -6.94 20.12 21.97
CA ASP A 256 -7.20 18.72 22.32
C ASP A 256 -8.73 18.50 22.40
N PRO A 257 -9.33 17.66 21.53
CA PRO A 257 -10.74 17.31 21.61
C PRO A 257 -11.09 16.36 22.77
N HIS A 258 -10.10 15.89 23.54
CA HIS A 258 -10.25 14.93 24.64
C HIS A 258 -10.91 13.60 24.23
N VAL A 259 -10.41 13.01 23.14
CA VAL A 259 -10.83 11.67 22.67
C VAL A 259 -10.46 10.59 23.70
N ASP A 260 -11.42 9.73 24.05
CA ASP A 260 -11.14 8.51 24.82
C ASP A 260 -10.48 7.45 23.91
N LEU A 261 -9.15 7.44 23.89
CA LEU A 261 -8.37 6.54 23.02
C LEU A 261 -8.55 5.05 23.33
N SER A 262 -9.15 4.69 24.48
CA SER A 262 -9.46 3.29 24.80
C SER A 262 -10.69 2.75 24.03
N LYS A 263 -11.54 3.65 23.53
CA LYS A 263 -12.82 3.29 22.89
C LYS A 263 -12.81 3.34 21.36
N VAL A 264 -11.73 3.81 20.74
CA VAL A 264 -11.64 4.03 19.28
C VAL A 264 -10.74 3.01 18.60
N ASP A 265 -11.10 2.59 17.39
CA ASP A 265 -10.32 1.64 16.60
C ASP A 265 -8.86 2.14 16.41
N THR A 266 -7.90 1.25 16.64
CA THR A 266 -6.46 1.54 16.64
C THR A 266 -5.85 1.70 15.25
N ALA A 267 -6.55 1.24 14.21
CA ALA A 267 -6.23 1.48 12.81
C ALA A 267 -6.47 2.94 12.36
N LEU A 268 -7.24 3.72 13.12
CA LEU A 268 -7.67 5.05 12.71
C LEU A 268 -6.55 6.10 12.77
N ALA A 269 -6.51 6.93 11.74
CA ALA A 269 -5.66 8.10 11.58
C ALA A 269 -6.50 9.35 11.32
N CYS A 270 -5.88 10.53 11.42
CA CYS A 270 -6.41 11.75 10.81
C CYS A 270 -5.53 12.15 9.62
N ARG A 271 -6.11 12.26 8.42
CA ARG A 271 -5.38 12.61 7.19
C ARG A 271 -5.33 14.10 6.89
N SER A 272 -6.33 14.86 7.33
CA SER A 272 -6.37 16.32 7.18
C SER A 272 -7.45 16.93 8.07
N VAL A 273 -7.31 18.23 8.35
CA VAL A 273 -8.46 19.10 8.67
C VAL A 273 -8.99 19.74 7.38
N ALA A 274 -10.09 20.47 7.44
CA ALA A 274 -10.50 21.39 6.37
C ALA A 274 -10.38 22.84 6.82
N TYR A 275 -10.09 23.77 5.92
CA TYR A 275 -10.04 25.22 6.21
C TYR A 275 -11.17 25.97 5.48
N ALA A 276 -11.75 26.98 6.12
CA ALA A 276 -12.65 27.93 5.45
C ALA A 276 -12.57 29.34 6.05
N ARG A 277 -12.80 30.36 5.20
CA ARG A 277 -13.16 31.71 5.64
C ARG A 277 -14.69 31.82 5.69
N ILE A 278 -15.20 32.25 6.83
CA ILE A 278 -16.62 32.37 7.20
C ILE A 278 -17.02 33.85 7.39
N ALA A 279 -16.06 34.71 7.72
CA ALA A 279 -16.17 36.16 7.73
C ALA A 279 -14.78 36.78 7.48
N GLU A 280 -14.70 38.09 7.23
CA GLU A 280 -13.41 38.78 7.07
C GLU A 280 -12.70 39.01 8.41
N THR A 281 -13.45 39.39 9.44
CA THR A 281 -12.91 39.85 10.73
C THR A 281 -13.64 39.22 11.92
N GLY A 282 -12.95 39.19 13.07
CA GLY A 282 -13.49 38.70 14.34
C GLY A 282 -13.15 37.23 14.67
N PRO A 283 -13.58 36.74 15.85
CA PRO A 283 -13.42 35.35 16.25
C PRO A 283 -14.14 34.39 15.31
N CYS A 284 -13.53 33.24 15.03
CA CYS A 284 -14.09 32.21 14.13
C CYS A 284 -14.45 32.69 12.72
N ALA A 285 -13.89 33.83 12.30
CA ALA A 285 -13.94 34.34 10.93
C ALA A 285 -13.18 33.43 9.95
N THR A 286 -12.14 32.76 10.42
CA THR A 286 -11.43 31.69 9.71
C THR A 286 -11.46 30.45 10.58
N ARG A 287 -11.92 29.33 10.04
CA ARG A 287 -12.16 28.09 10.80
C ARG A 287 -11.41 26.91 10.21
N LEU A 288 -11.04 26.01 11.11
CA LEU A 288 -10.67 24.64 10.81
C LEU A 288 -11.82 23.72 11.19
N TYR A 289 -12.11 22.73 10.36
CA TYR A 289 -13.04 21.66 10.67
C TYR A 289 -12.26 20.37 10.89
N LEU A 290 -12.47 19.79 12.07
CA LEU A 290 -11.90 18.52 12.50
C LEU A 290 -13.04 17.52 12.59
N ALA A 291 -12.95 16.42 11.85
CA ALA A 291 -13.76 15.25 12.10
C ALA A 291 -12.91 14.25 12.91
N THR A 292 -13.40 13.84 14.08
CA THR A 292 -12.61 13.08 15.06
C THR A 292 -12.74 11.57 14.88
N VAL A 293 -11.78 10.84 15.46
CA VAL A 293 -11.80 9.36 15.51
C VAL A 293 -12.87 8.78 16.46
N ASP A 294 -13.55 9.63 17.24
CA ASP A 294 -14.73 9.31 18.05
C ASP A 294 -16.04 9.94 17.51
N ALA A 295 -16.08 10.18 16.19
CA ALA A 295 -17.27 10.59 15.45
C ALA A 295 -17.91 11.91 15.91
N ARG A 296 -17.08 12.96 16.08
CA ARG A 296 -17.54 14.35 16.24
C ARG A 296 -17.03 15.22 15.08
N LEU A 297 -17.85 16.15 14.61
CA LEU A 297 -17.41 17.23 13.72
C LEU A 297 -17.29 18.52 14.54
N MET A 298 -16.08 19.06 14.65
CA MET A 298 -15.76 20.22 15.48
C MET A 298 -15.28 21.39 14.63
N ALA A 299 -15.64 22.61 15.01
CA ALA A 299 -15.13 23.84 14.39
C ALA A 299 -14.20 24.58 15.36
N ILE A 300 -13.01 24.97 14.87
CA ILE A 300 -11.92 25.57 15.64
C ILE A 300 -11.51 26.87 14.96
N ASP A 301 -11.24 27.94 15.71
CA ASP A 301 -10.68 29.18 15.17
C ASP A 301 -9.24 28.92 14.67
N ALA A 302 -9.00 29.16 13.38
CA ALA A 302 -7.70 28.86 12.76
C ALA A 302 -6.56 29.72 13.33
N ARG A 303 -6.82 30.93 13.83
CA ARG A 303 -5.80 31.84 14.37
C ARG A 303 -5.49 31.56 15.84
N THR A 304 -6.49 31.17 16.63
CA THR A 304 -6.35 31.06 18.10
C THR A 304 -6.36 29.63 18.63
N GLY A 305 -6.91 28.66 17.90
CA GLY A 305 -7.08 27.28 18.36
C GLY A 305 -8.28 27.05 19.29
N HIS A 306 -9.08 28.08 19.58
CA HIS A 306 -10.26 27.94 20.43
C HIS A 306 -11.44 27.31 19.67
N ALA A 307 -12.24 26.49 20.34
CA ALA A 307 -13.48 25.94 19.77
C ALA A 307 -14.48 27.06 19.43
N CYS A 308 -15.04 27.02 18.22
CA CYS A 308 -16.06 27.94 17.75
C CYS A 308 -17.42 27.56 18.34
N ARG A 309 -17.67 27.96 19.59
CA ARG A 309 -18.85 27.55 20.39
C ARG A 309 -20.21 27.74 19.71
N SER A 310 -20.33 28.62 18.72
CA SER A 310 -21.54 28.84 17.92
C SER A 310 -21.78 27.82 16.81
N PHE A 311 -20.99 26.75 16.72
CA PHE A 311 -21.10 25.68 15.73
C PHE A 311 -21.64 24.41 16.38
N GLY A 312 -22.78 23.91 15.91
CA GLY A 312 -23.47 22.78 16.52
C GLY A 312 -23.76 23.04 18.01
N THR A 313 -23.58 22.02 18.84
CA THR A 313 -23.71 22.11 20.29
C THR A 313 -22.34 22.43 20.89
N SER A 314 -22.15 23.67 21.34
CA SER A 314 -20.92 24.15 22.01
C SER A 314 -19.62 23.98 21.21
N GLY A 315 -19.68 23.98 19.87
CA GLY A 315 -18.53 23.85 18.97
C GLY A 315 -18.38 22.48 18.31
N ALA A 316 -19.30 21.54 18.56
CA ALA A 316 -19.26 20.18 18.03
C ALA A 316 -20.64 19.68 17.56
N ILE A 317 -20.63 18.75 16.61
CA ILE A 317 -21.77 17.96 16.14
C ILE A 317 -21.44 16.49 16.39
N ASP A 318 -22.38 15.74 16.95
CA ASP A 318 -22.30 14.29 17.09
C ASP A 318 -22.63 13.61 15.74
N LEU A 319 -21.66 12.90 15.17
CA LEU A 319 -21.81 12.19 13.90
C LEU A 319 -22.38 10.77 14.09
N THR A 320 -22.60 10.29 15.32
CA THR A 320 -23.37 9.07 15.60
C THR A 320 -24.88 9.32 15.57
N ALA A 321 -25.31 10.57 15.73
CA ALA A 321 -26.71 10.97 15.65
C ALA A 321 -27.34 10.55 14.31
N GLY A 322 -28.51 9.91 14.38
CA GLY A 322 -29.25 9.39 13.24
C GLY A 322 -28.80 8.00 12.74
N LEU A 323 -27.76 7.38 13.29
CA LEU A 323 -27.30 6.03 12.87
C LEU A 323 -27.96 4.87 13.65
N GLY A 324 -28.84 5.19 14.61
CA GLY A 324 -29.39 4.22 15.56
C GLY A 324 -28.33 3.74 16.56
N PRO A 325 -28.43 2.51 17.10
CA PRO A 325 -27.43 1.97 18.01
C PRO A 325 -26.04 1.83 17.36
N VAL A 326 -25.03 2.49 17.95
CA VAL A 326 -23.62 2.47 17.53
C VAL A 326 -22.76 1.87 18.65
N ILE A 327 -21.90 0.91 18.32
CA ILE A 327 -20.89 0.38 19.25
C ILE A 327 -19.69 1.36 19.27
N PRO A 328 -19.14 1.72 20.45
CA PRO A 328 -17.98 2.61 20.52
C PRO A 328 -16.81 2.13 19.65
N GLY A 329 -16.28 3.05 18.83
CA GLY A 329 -15.17 2.79 17.91
C GLY A 329 -15.55 2.21 16.54
N TYR A 330 -16.83 1.89 16.31
CA TYR A 330 -17.28 1.38 15.00
C TYR A 330 -17.43 2.49 13.96
N VAL A 331 -17.88 3.68 14.37
CA VAL A 331 -18.01 4.86 13.51
C VAL A 331 -16.89 5.82 13.84
N ALA A 332 -16.17 6.28 12.82
CA ALA A 332 -15.12 7.27 12.94
C ALA A 332 -14.92 8.01 11.62
N VAL A 333 -14.23 9.15 11.64
CA VAL A 333 -13.82 9.84 10.41
C VAL A 333 -12.30 9.86 10.32
N SER A 334 -11.75 9.29 9.25
CA SER A 334 -10.30 9.17 9.05
C SER A 334 -9.73 10.14 8.02
N SER A 335 -10.54 10.53 7.04
CA SER A 335 -10.21 11.57 6.06
C SER A 335 -10.92 12.87 6.43
N GLY A 336 -10.24 14.01 6.32
CA GLY A 336 -10.84 15.31 6.67
C GLY A 336 -12.07 15.62 5.81
N PRO A 337 -13.02 16.44 6.32
CA PRO A 337 -14.17 16.89 5.55
C PRO A 337 -13.73 17.79 4.38
N VAL A 338 -14.67 18.10 3.49
CA VAL A 338 -14.49 19.16 2.47
C VAL A 338 -15.42 20.33 2.79
N VAL A 339 -15.03 21.55 2.40
CA VAL A 339 -15.87 22.74 2.57
C VAL A 339 -16.13 23.38 1.21
N ALA A 340 -17.40 23.51 0.85
CA ALA A 340 -17.84 24.00 -0.44
C ALA A 340 -19.14 24.80 -0.28
N ARG A 341 -19.24 25.97 -0.93
CA ARG A 341 -20.44 26.83 -0.95
C ARG A 341 -21.11 27.04 0.43
N GLY A 342 -20.28 27.29 1.44
CA GLY A 342 -20.75 27.51 2.81
C GLY A 342 -21.21 26.26 3.57
N LYS A 343 -21.03 25.04 3.02
CA LYS A 343 -21.30 23.78 3.73
C LYS A 343 -20.01 23.00 4.01
N VAL A 344 -19.96 22.36 5.17
CA VAL A 344 -18.96 21.35 5.51
C VAL A 344 -19.58 19.97 5.27
N ILE A 345 -18.95 19.18 4.40
CA ILE A 345 -19.44 17.87 3.94
C ILE A 345 -18.50 16.81 4.51
N VAL A 346 -19.08 15.79 5.15
CA VAL A 346 -18.35 14.74 5.86
C VAL A 346 -18.88 13.35 5.47
N GLY A 347 -17.95 12.45 5.15
CA GLY A 347 -18.22 11.02 5.01
C GLY A 347 -18.07 10.31 6.36
N GLY A 348 -17.59 9.07 6.33
CA GLY A 348 -17.34 8.28 7.53
C GLY A 348 -16.80 6.89 7.20
N ARG A 349 -16.05 6.33 8.14
CA ARG A 349 -15.63 4.93 8.15
C ARG A 349 -16.52 4.16 9.12
N VAL A 350 -16.90 2.95 8.72
CA VAL A 350 -17.56 1.95 9.58
C VAL A 350 -16.61 0.76 9.74
N SER A 351 -16.74 -0.07 10.78
CA SER A 351 -15.94 -1.29 10.99
C SER A 351 -16.39 -2.49 10.13
N ASP A 352 -16.84 -2.20 8.92
CA ASP A 352 -17.42 -2.99 7.81
C ASP A 352 -17.37 -4.54 7.80
N GLY A 353 -16.40 -5.21 8.41
CA GLY A 353 -16.27 -6.67 8.44
C GLY A 353 -16.83 -7.42 9.67
N GLN A 354 -17.55 -6.78 10.60
CA GLN A 354 -17.93 -7.42 11.87
C GLN A 354 -19.28 -8.14 11.84
N PHE A 355 -20.33 -7.52 11.30
CA PHE A 355 -21.67 -8.10 11.26
C PHE A 355 -22.62 -7.47 10.23
N VAL A 356 -23.70 -8.18 9.87
CA VAL A 356 -24.79 -7.63 9.04
C VAL A 356 -25.58 -6.60 9.86
N GLY A 357 -25.83 -5.42 9.29
CA GLY A 357 -26.57 -4.36 9.97
C GLY A 357 -25.72 -3.50 10.90
N GLU A 358 -24.44 -3.33 10.59
CA GLU A 358 -23.59 -2.27 11.17
C GLU A 358 -24.17 -0.85 10.91
N PRO A 359 -23.70 0.19 11.61
CA PRO A 359 -24.10 1.57 11.32
C PRO A 359 -23.95 1.90 9.83
N GLY A 360 -24.89 2.68 9.28
CA GLY A 360 -24.80 3.11 7.88
C GLY A 360 -23.63 4.06 7.61
N GLY A 361 -23.31 4.26 6.33
CA GLY A 361 -22.26 5.17 5.87
C GLY A 361 -22.73 6.48 5.21
N PRO A 362 -23.77 7.19 5.70
CA PRO A 362 -24.34 8.34 5.00
C PRO A 362 -23.36 9.52 4.93
N VAL A 363 -23.27 10.13 3.76
CA VAL A 363 -22.57 11.42 3.58
C VAL A 363 -23.49 12.53 4.06
N ARG A 364 -22.97 13.46 4.85
CA ARG A 364 -23.78 14.51 5.48
C ARG A 364 -23.15 15.88 5.27
N ALA A 365 -24.00 16.88 5.04
CA ALA A 365 -23.61 18.27 4.96
C ALA A 365 -24.23 19.09 6.09
N PHE A 366 -23.44 20.01 6.62
CA PHE A 366 -23.85 20.97 7.64
C PHE A 366 -23.46 22.39 7.18
N ASP A 367 -24.23 23.41 7.57
CA ASP A 367 -23.85 24.80 7.36
C ASP A 367 -22.53 25.09 8.10
N ALA A 368 -21.55 25.65 7.40
CA ALA A 368 -20.20 25.84 7.92
C ALA A 368 -20.15 26.91 9.04
N ARG A 369 -21.10 27.85 9.08
CA ARG A 369 -21.16 28.93 10.08
C ARG A 369 -21.79 28.48 11.40
N THR A 370 -22.85 27.69 11.34
CA THR A 370 -23.73 27.35 12.46
C THR A 370 -23.69 25.87 12.84
N GLY A 371 -23.27 24.98 11.94
CA GLY A 371 -23.36 23.54 12.15
C GLY A 371 -24.77 22.98 12.03
N ALA A 372 -25.75 23.77 11.56
CA ALA A 372 -27.09 23.27 11.27
C ALA A 372 -27.03 22.19 10.17
N PHE A 373 -27.80 21.12 10.31
CA PHE A 373 -27.92 20.09 9.28
C PHE A 373 -28.50 20.69 8.00
N ALA A 374 -27.88 20.38 6.85
CA ALA A 374 -28.35 20.83 5.54
C ALA A 374 -28.97 19.68 4.73
N TRP A 375 -28.25 18.57 4.59
CA TRP A 375 -28.74 17.38 3.88
C TRP A 375 -27.93 16.13 4.23
N ALA A 376 -28.50 14.96 3.92
CA ALA A 376 -27.81 13.68 3.88
C ALA A 376 -27.94 13.00 2.52
N PHE A 377 -26.98 12.17 2.17
CA PHE A 377 -27.10 11.14 1.14
C PHE A 377 -26.92 9.77 1.83
N ASP A 378 -28.02 9.04 1.94
CA ASP A 378 -28.04 7.66 2.43
C ASP A 378 -28.07 6.71 1.21
N PRO A 379 -27.04 5.88 0.98
CA PRO A 379 -27.06 4.92 -0.13
C PRO A 379 -28.27 3.98 -0.14
N GLY A 380 -28.85 3.68 1.02
CA GLY A 380 -30.04 2.83 1.14
C GLY A 380 -31.36 3.55 0.89
N ASN A 381 -31.36 4.89 0.92
CA ASN A 381 -32.52 5.73 0.61
C ASN A 381 -32.07 7.05 -0.06
N PRO A 382 -31.54 7.00 -1.30
CA PRO A 382 -30.76 8.09 -1.90
C PRO A 382 -31.58 9.33 -2.27
N THR A 383 -32.90 9.27 -2.14
CA THR A 383 -33.85 10.35 -2.44
C THR A 383 -34.36 11.09 -1.20
N ASP A 384 -34.19 10.53 0.01
CA ASP A 384 -34.51 11.23 1.25
C ASP A 384 -33.26 11.93 1.78
N HIS A 385 -33.26 13.26 1.68
CA HIS A 385 -32.16 14.11 2.13
C HIS A 385 -32.33 14.64 3.56
N ALA A 386 -33.46 14.33 4.22
CA ALA A 386 -33.76 14.81 5.56
C ALA A 386 -32.91 14.12 6.63
N PHE A 387 -32.87 14.73 7.82
CA PHE A 387 -32.38 14.05 9.01
C PHE A 387 -33.47 13.06 9.49
N PRO A 388 -33.11 11.83 9.91
CA PRO A 388 -34.10 10.86 10.35
C PRO A 388 -34.70 11.25 11.71
N GLU A 389 -36.00 11.55 11.70
CA GLU A 389 -36.79 11.90 12.89
C GLU A 389 -37.72 10.76 13.35
N GLY A 390 -38.24 10.88 14.57
CA GLY A 390 -39.25 9.96 15.12
C GLY A 390 -38.73 8.56 15.47
N GLY A 391 -37.46 8.44 15.84
CA GLY A 391 -36.81 7.15 16.14
C GLY A 391 -36.37 6.37 14.89
N ARG A 392 -36.59 6.90 13.69
CA ARG A 392 -35.96 6.40 12.46
C ARG A 392 -34.44 6.62 12.51
N HIS A 393 -33.73 5.94 11.63
CA HIS A 393 -32.29 6.07 11.45
C HIS A 393 -31.92 5.89 9.96
N PHE A 394 -30.74 6.38 9.57
CA PHE A 394 -30.17 6.12 8.25
C PHE A 394 -29.95 4.63 8.03
N THR A 395 -30.06 4.17 6.78
CA THR A 395 -30.06 2.76 6.41
C THR A 395 -28.77 2.07 6.83
N ARG A 396 -28.90 0.96 7.58
CA ARG A 396 -27.79 0.21 8.19
C ARG A 396 -27.09 -0.71 7.18
N GLY A 397 -25.80 -0.92 7.39
CA GLY A 397 -24.96 -1.78 6.55
C GLY A 397 -24.60 -1.22 5.16
N THR A 398 -25.01 0.02 4.88
CA THR A 398 -24.75 0.70 3.60
C THR A 398 -23.26 1.00 3.37
N PRO A 399 -22.82 1.12 2.10
CA PRO A 399 -21.46 1.53 1.76
C PRO A 399 -21.02 2.81 2.47
N ASN A 400 -19.81 2.81 3.02
CA ASN A 400 -19.24 3.98 3.70
C ASN A 400 -18.26 4.76 2.81
N SER A 401 -17.98 6.02 3.17
CA SER A 401 -17.07 6.91 2.45
C SER A 401 -15.94 7.36 3.39
N TRP A 402 -14.96 6.47 3.56
CA TRP A 402 -13.82 6.70 4.44
C TRP A 402 -12.64 7.40 3.75
N ALA A 403 -12.57 7.33 2.42
CA ALA A 403 -11.53 7.94 1.60
C ALA A 403 -11.75 9.46 1.45
N PRO A 404 -10.70 10.25 1.13
CA PRO A 404 -10.86 11.70 0.96
C PRO A 404 -11.73 12.03 -0.26
N MET A 405 -12.66 12.99 -0.11
CA MET A 405 -13.50 13.49 -1.19
C MET A 405 -12.81 14.60 -2.00
N SER A 406 -13.34 14.97 -3.16
CA SER A 406 -12.94 16.18 -3.90
C SER A 406 -14.16 16.99 -4.34
N VAL A 407 -13.95 18.26 -4.71
CA VAL A 407 -15.03 19.20 -5.05
C VAL A 407 -14.67 19.98 -6.31
N ASP A 408 -15.60 20.06 -7.26
CA ASP A 408 -15.59 21.08 -8.31
C ASP A 408 -16.57 22.20 -7.91
N THR A 409 -16.04 23.30 -7.38
CA THR A 409 -16.85 24.43 -6.90
C THR A 409 -17.57 25.17 -8.03
N LYS A 410 -17.03 25.11 -9.27
CA LYS A 410 -17.61 25.74 -10.46
C LYS A 410 -18.83 24.95 -10.92
N LEU A 411 -18.74 23.61 -10.95
CA LEU A 411 -19.89 22.73 -11.20
C LEU A 411 -20.86 22.65 -10.01
N GLY A 412 -20.40 22.94 -8.79
CA GLY A 412 -21.19 22.79 -7.57
C GLY A 412 -21.34 21.34 -7.11
N LEU A 413 -20.34 20.49 -7.41
CA LEU A 413 -20.39 19.05 -7.15
C LEU A 413 -19.31 18.62 -6.15
N VAL A 414 -19.68 17.68 -5.28
CA VAL A 414 -18.75 16.89 -4.46
C VAL A 414 -18.67 15.47 -5.02
N PHE A 415 -17.46 14.93 -5.12
CA PHE A 415 -17.19 13.58 -5.60
C PHE A 415 -16.85 12.69 -4.39
N VAL A 416 -17.75 11.75 -4.14
CA VAL A 416 -17.75 10.84 -3.01
C VAL A 416 -17.30 9.45 -3.48
N PRO A 417 -16.09 9.02 -3.12
CA PRO A 417 -15.68 7.63 -3.31
C PRO A 417 -16.25 6.74 -2.19
N THR A 418 -16.71 5.53 -2.51
CA THR A 418 -17.30 4.58 -1.55
C THR A 418 -16.51 3.27 -1.42
N GLY A 419 -16.63 2.64 -0.25
CA GLY A 419 -16.29 1.23 -0.04
C GLY A 419 -17.44 0.29 -0.40
N ASN A 420 -17.42 -0.95 0.06
CA ASN A 420 -18.52 -1.91 -0.11
C ASN A 420 -19.59 -1.86 1.00
N ALA A 421 -20.78 -2.41 0.71
CA ALA A 421 -21.80 -2.70 1.73
C ALA A 421 -21.36 -3.85 2.64
N THR A 422 -21.72 -3.79 3.91
CA THR A 422 -21.24 -4.73 4.95
C THR A 422 -21.93 -6.11 4.87
N PRO A 423 -21.26 -7.23 5.16
CA PRO A 423 -19.80 -7.38 5.31
C PRO A 423 -19.04 -7.60 3.99
N ASP A 424 -17.70 -7.57 4.05
CA ASP A 424 -16.84 -7.44 2.86
C ASP A 424 -16.76 -8.67 1.94
N TYR A 425 -16.75 -9.88 2.52
CA TYR A 425 -16.38 -11.11 1.81
C TYR A 425 -17.55 -12.06 1.51
N TRP A 426 -18.76 -11.71 1.92
CA TRP A 426 -19.99 -12.44 1.60
C TRP A 426 -21.17 -11.46 1.49
N GLY A 427 -21.83 -11.43 0.34
CA GLY A 427 -22.78 -10.39 -0.07
C GLY A 427 -24.20 -10.87 -0.33
N GLY A 428 -24.57 -12.11 0.03
CA GLY A 428 -25.83 -12.73 -0.39
C GLY A 428 -27.11 -12.02 0.07
N HIS A 429 -27.03 -11.16 1.09
CA HIS A 429 -28.12 -10.29 1.58
C HIS A 429 -28.19 -8.92 0.89
N ARG A 430 -27.22 -8.54 0.07
CA ARG A 430 -27.10 -7.18 -0.51
C ARG A 430 -28.18 -6.90 -1.55
N THR A 431 -28.80 -5.75 -1.40
CA THR A 431 -29.84 -5.21 -2.27
C THR A 431 -29.27 -4.63 -3.57
N ALA A 432 -30.15 -4.22 -4.49
CA ALA A 432 -29.75 -3.50 -5.69
C ALA A 432 -29.15 -2.11 -5.40
N LEU A 433 -29.49 -1.47 -4.28
CA LEU A 433 -28.90 -0.19 -3.86
C LEU A 433 -27.52 -0.38 -3.23
N ASP A 434 -27.36 -1.42 -2.41
CA ASP A 434 -26.05 -1.83 -1.88
C ASP A 434 -25.08 -2.10 -3.03
N ASP A 435 -25.50 -2.85 -4.04
CA ASP A 435 -24.72 -3.05 -5.24
C ASP A 435 -24.45 -1.72 -5.96
N ARG A 436 -25.46 -0.90 -6.27
CA ARG A 436 -25.30 0.33 -7.06
C ARG A 436 -24.27 1.30 -6.48
N TYR A 437 -24.20 1.41 -5.16
CA TYR A 437 -23.32 2.37 -4.46
C TYR A 437 -22.09 1.74 -3.83
N SER A 438 -21.92 0.41 -3.86
CA SER A 438 -20.67 -0.24 -3.45
C SER A 438 -19.56 0.03 -4.45
N SER A 439 -18.39 0.41 -3.94
CA SER A 439 -17.13 0.56 -4.67
C SER A 439 -17.30 1.41 -5.94
N ALA A 440 -17.86 2.60 -5.73
CA ALA A 440 -18.26 3.55 -6.75
C ALA A 440 -17.70 4.97 -6.48
N VAL A 441 -17.82 5.84 -7.48
CA VAL A 441 -17.72 7.29 -7.33
C VAL A 441 -19.10 7.87 -7.56
N ILE A 442 -19.59 8.64 -6.59
CA ILE A 442 -20.89 9.31 -6.63
C ILE A 442 -20.64 10.82 -6.72
N ALA A 443 -21.28 11.50 -7.67
CA ALA A 443 -21.30 12.96 -7.72
C ALA A 443 -22.59 13.47 -7.10
N LEU A 444 -22.48 14.21 -6.00
CA LEU A 444 -23.62 14.84 -5.32
C LEU A 444 -23.60 16.35 -5.58
N ASP A 445 -24.79 16.93 -5.66
CA ASP A 445 -24.98 18.37 -5.60
C ASP A 445 -24.59 18.91 -4.21
N VAL A 446 -23.73 19.94 -4.15
CA VAL A 446 -23.27 20.53 -2.89
C VAL A 446 -24.42 21.22 -2.13
N GLU A 447 -25.42 21.76 -2.82
CA GLU A 447 -26.54 22.46 -2.18
C GLU A 447 -27.59 21.51 -1.62
N THR A 448 -27.93 20.44 -2.33
CA THR A 448 -29.09 19.57 -1.99
C THR A 448 -28.73 18.16 -1.54
N GLY A 449 -27.51 17.67 -1.78
CA GLY A 449 -27.12 16.28 -1.56
C GLY A 449 -27.64 15.30 -2.62
N SER A 450 -28.32 15.79 -3.64
CA SER A 450 -28.93 14.95 -4.67
C SER A 450 -27.89 14.40 -5.64
N GLU A 451 -28.03 13.11 -5.98
CA GLU A 451 -27.17 12.45 -6.96
C GLU A 451 -27.30 13.12 -8.35
N ARG A 452 -26.16 13.46 -8.96
CA ARG A 452 -26.08 13.82 -10.38
C ARG A 452 -25.70 12.63 -11.25
N TRP A 453 -24.79 11.79 -10.76
CA TRP A 453 -24.39 10.53 -11.40
C TRP A 453 -23.65 9.62 -10.40
N THR A 454 -23.69 8.31 -10.66
CA THR A 454 -22.85 7.30 -10.01
C THR A 454 -22.08 6.50 -11.06
N SER A 455 -20.81 6.24 -10.81
CA SER A 455 -19.95 5.39 -11.66
C SER A 455 -19.35 4.28 -10.80
N GLN A 456 -19.81 3.04 -11.01
CA GLN A 456 -19.34 1.88 -10.25
C GLN A 456 -18.02 1.36 -10.79
N THR A 457 -17.13 0.93 -9.89
CA THR A 457 -15.83 0.35 -10.24
C THR A 457 -15.70 -1.14 -9.89
N THR A 458 -16.59 -1.68 -9.04
CA THR A 458 -16.69 -3.13 -8.76
C THR A 458 -18.16 -3.49 -8.58
N HIS A 459 -18.74 -4.27 -9.49
CA HIS A 459 -20.10 -4.83 -9.34
C HIS A 459 -20.13 -5.88 -8.23
N HIS A 460 -21.06 -5.79 -7.28
CA HIS A 460 -21.24 -6.77 -6.21
C HIS A 460 -19.91 -7.20 -5.53
N ASP A 461 -19.29 -6.25 -4.82
CA ASP A 461 -17.89 -6.36 -4.37
C ASP A 461 -17.69 -7.34 -3.20
N LEU A 462 -17.07 -8.50 -3.47
CA LEU A 462 -16.78 -9.53 -2.48
C LEU A 462 -15.30 -9.57 -2.03
N TRP A 463 -14.55 -8.47 -2.21
CA TRP A 463 -13.08 -8.49 -2.15
C TRP A 463 -12.45 -7.34 -1.33
N ASP A 464 -13.22 -6.58 -0.54
CA ASP A 464 -12.73 -5.34 0.08
C ASP A 464 -12.15 -4.37 -0.98
N ALA A 465 -12.79 -4.26 -2.15
CA ALA A 465 -12.25 -3.58 -3.33
C ALA A 465 -12.70 -2.12 -3.48
N ASP A 466 -12.83 -1.41 -2.35
CA ASP A 466 -13.14 0.01 -2.22
C ASP A 466 -12.52 0.91 -3.29
N VAL A 467 -13.23 2.01 -3.56
CA VAL A 467 -12.66 3.20 -4.16
C VAL A 467 -11.89 3.98 -3.08
N ALA A 468 -10.75 3.43 -2.64
CA ALA A 468 -10.00 3.99 -1.53
C ALA A 468 -9.27 5.31 -1.85
N SER A 469 -9.13 5.70 -3.12
CA SER A 469 -8.36 6.88 -3.56
C SER A 469 -9.24 8.14 -3.72
N GLN A 470 -8.70 9.33 -3.37
CA GLN A 470 -9.38 10.60 -3.66
C GLN A 470 -9.61 10.77 -5.18
N PRO A 471 -10.85 11.03 -5.63
CA PRO A 471 -11.13 11.34 -7.04
C PRO A 471 -10.36 12.60 -7.44
N THR A 472 -9.48 12.51 -8.43
CA THR A 472 -8.54 13.61 -8.76
C THR A 472 -9.01 14.36 -10.00
N LEU A 473 -9.34 15.64 -9.86
CA LEU A 473 -9.89 16.44 -10.95
C LEU A 473 -8.78 17.04 -11.82
N VAL A 474 -8.92 16.89 -13.15
CA VAL A 474 -7.93 17.38 -14.12
C VAL A 474 -8.61 17.65 -15.46
N ASP A 475 -8.21 18.69 -16.16
CA ASP A 475 -8.67 18.94 -17.53
C ASP A 475 -7.71 18.25 -18.50
N VAL A 476 -8.20 17.29 -19.28
CA VAL A 476 -7.37 16.46 -20.19
C VAL A 476 -7.64 16.82 -21.64
N VAL A 477 -6.58 16.87 -22.45
CA VAL A 477 -6.72 17.05 -23.91
C VAL A 477 -6.84 15.68 -24.57
N ARG A 478 -7.99 15.36 -25.17
CA ARG A 478 -8.22 14.12 -25.92
C ARG A 478 -8.84 14.44 -27.27
N GLY A 479 -8.28 13.90 -28.35
CA GLY A 479 -8.72 14.19 -29.72
C GLY A 479 -8.65 15.69 -30.09
N GLY A 480 -7.69 16.43 -29.53
CA GLY A 480 -7.55 17.88 -29.73
C GLY A 480 -8.50 18.75 -28.88
N VAL A 481 -9.41 18.16 -28.10
CA VAL A 481 -10.40 18.91 -27.31
C VAL A 481 -10.16 18.71 -25.82
N VAL A 482 -10.30 19.78 -25.04
CA VAL A 482 -10.27 19.73 -23.57
C VAL A 482 -11.51 18.99 -23.04
N ARG A 483 -11.33 18.15 -22.04
CA ARG A 483 -12.39 17.43 -21.32
C ARG A 483 -12.20 17.64 -19.81
N PRO A 484 -13.21 18.12 -19.07
CA PRO A 484 -13.15 18.21 -17.62
C PRO A 484 -13.24 16.79 -17.04
N ALA A 485 -12.11 16.23 -16.64
CA ALA A 485 -12.00 14.85 -16.21
C ALA A 485 -11.86 14.71 -14.69
N LEU A 486 -12.12 13.48 -14.25
CA LEU A 486 -11.85 12.93 -12.93
C LEU A 486 -11.07 11.62 -13.15
N LEU A 487 -9.88 11.53 -12.58
CA LEU A 487 -9.07 10.32 -12.53
C LEU A 487 -9.34 9.60 -11.21
N GLN A 488 -9.75 8.34 -11.30
CA GLN A 488 -10.04 7.47 -10.16
C GLN A 488 -9.15 6.21 -10.19
N PRO A 489 -8.08 6.18 -9.38
CA PRO A 489 -7.40 4.94 -9.01
C PRO A 489 -8.27 4.11 -8.05
N THR A 490 -8.13 2.78 -8.07
CA THR A 490 -8.93 1.87 -7.21
C THR A 490 -8.09 0.78 -6.53
N LYS A 491 -8.64 0.15 -5.48
CA LYS A 491 -8.02 -1.04 -4.87
C LYS A 491 -7.90 -2.20 -5.85
N ARG A 492 -8.76 -2.30 -6.88
CA ARG A 492 -8.61 -3.28 -7.98
C ARG A 492 -7.37 -3.06 -8.87
N GLY A 493 -6.61 -1.98 -8.69
CA GLY A 493 -5.51 -1.63 -9.57
C GLY A 493 -5.97 -1.15 -10.95
N GLN A 494 -7.21 -0.68 -11.08
CA GLN A 494 -7.70 -0.05 -12.30
C GLN A 494 -7.59 1.48 -12.17
N LEU A 495 -7.41 2.16 -13.30
CA LEU A 495 -7.49 3.62 -13.40
C LEU A 495 -8.69 3.96 -14.29
N PHE A 496 -9.69 4.65 -13.74
CA PHE A 496 -10.82 5.15 -14.52
C PHE A 496 -10.65 6.64 -14.79
N LEU A 497 -10.91 7.08 -16.02
CA LEU A 497 -10.89 8.50 -16.40
C LEU A 497 -12.27 8.86 -16.93
N LEU A 498 -13.01 9.63 -16.14
CA LEU A 498 -14.44 9.95 -16.34
C LEU A 498 -14.61 11.44 -16.64
N ASP A 499 -15.61 11.83 -17.42
CA ASP A 499 -16.02 13.24 -17.53
C ASP A 499 -16.76 13.62 -16.23
N ARG A 500 -16.16 14.52 -15.44
CA ARG A 500 -16.61 14.81 -14.07
C ARG A 500 -18.00 15.44 -13.99
N ARG A 501 -18.56 15.90 -15.11
CA ARG A 501 -19.93 16.42 -15.19
C ARG A 501 -20.99 15.32 -15.32
N THR A 502 -20.61 14.14 -15.81
CA THR A 502 -21.56 13.09 -16.25
C THR A 502 -21.25 11.68 -15.77
N GLY A 503 -20.05 11.43 -15.21
CA GLY A 503 -19.59 10.09 -14.82
C GLY A 503 -19.25 9.16 -15.99
N ARG A 504 -19.45 9.61 -17.23
CA ARG A 504 -19.19 8.81 -18.43
C ARG A 504 -17.69 8.66 -18.70
N PRO A 505 -17.19 7.48 -19.08
CA PRO A 505 -15.78 7.29 -19.37
C PRO A 505 -15.27 8.15 -20.55
N ILE A 506 -14.11 8.79 -20.38
CA ILE A 506 -13.32 9.45 -21.43
C ILE A 506 -12.38 8.45 -22.10
N SER A 507 -11.81 7.53 -21.32
CA SER A 507 -11.08 6.35 -21.81
C SER A 507 -12.03 5.15 -21.91
N PRO A 508 -11.84 4.22 -22.86
CA PRO A 508 -12.67 3.01 -22.94
C PRO A 508 -12.71 2.23 -21.62
N VAL A 509 -13.93 1.92 -21.19
CA VAL A 509 -14.23 0.95 -20.13
C VAL A 509 -15.00 -0.19 -20.78
N VAL A 510 -14.63 -1.42 -20.46
CA VAL A 510 -15.15 -2.63 -21.09
C VAL A 510 -15.52 -3.62 -20.00
N GLU A 511 -16.77 -4.08 -20.03
CA GLU A 511 -17.23 -5.22 -19.23
C GLU A 511 -16.53 -6.50 -19.68
N ARG A 512 -15.89 -7.19 -18.74
CA ARG A 512 -15.21 -8.47 -19.01
C ARG A 512 -15.74 -9.56 -18.09
N PRO A 513 -15.93 -10.80 -18.59
CA PRO A 513 -16.22 -11.95 -17.73
C PRO A 513 -15.15 -12.13 -16.65
N VAL A 514 -15.58 -12.49 -15.44
CA VAL A 514 -14.71 -12.73 -14.28
C VAL A 514 -14.94 -14.11 -13.66
N PRO A 515 -14.01 -14.65 -12.84
CA PRO A 515 -14.15 -15.99 -12.28
C PRO A 515 -15.43 -16.19 -11.46
N GLN A 516 -16.29 -17.09 -11.92
CA GLN A 516 -17.57 -17.42 -11.31
C GLN A 516 -17.44 -18.49 -10.20
N GLY A 517 -18.56 -18.90 -9.61
CA GLY A 517 -18.61 -19.89 -8.53
C GLY A 517 -18.50 -19.22 -7.16
N ALA A 518 -19.60 -18.57 -6.78
CA ALA A 518 -19.83 -17.94 -5.49
C ALA A 518 -19.88 -18.95 -4.33
N ALA A 519 -19.81 -18.46 -3.10
CA ALA A 519 -20.14 -19.25 -1.93
C ALA A 519 -21.65 -19.55 -1.87
N THR A 520 -22.06 -20.59 -1.13
CA THR A 520 -23.47 -20.95 -0.97
C THR A 520 -24.28 -19.78 -0.41
N GLY A 521 -25.42 -19.49 -1.06
CA GLY A 521 -26.31 -18.38 -0.70
C GLY A 521 -25.86 -17.01 -1.21
N ASP A 522 -24.78 -16.93 -1.99
CA ASP A 522 -24.23 -15.70 -2.56
C ASP A 522 -24.24 -15.73 -4.11
N ARG A 523 -23.89 -14.61 -4.73
CA ARG A 523 -23.73 -14.47 -6.19
C ARG A 523 -22.41 -13.81 -6.55
N VAL A 524 -22.01 -13.88 -7.81
CA VAL A 524 -20.89 -13.11 -8.36
C VAL A 524 -21.42 -12.41 -9.61
N ALA A 525 -20.99 -11.16 -9.84
CA ALA A 525 -21.35 -10.47 -11.08
C ALA A 525 -20.78 -11.22 -12.30
N ALA A 526 -21.58 -11.37 -13.35
CA ALA A 526 -21.16 -12.08 -14.57
C ALA A 526 -19.97 -11.38 -15.27
N THR A 527 -19.94 -10.05 -15.19
CA THR A 527 -18.89 -9.19 -15.73
C THR A 527 -18.47 -8.12 -14.73
N GLN A 528 -17.32 -7.50 -14.97
CA GLN A 528 -16.79 -6.37 -14.20
C GLN A 528 -16.19 -5.33 -15.15
N PRO A 529 -16.21 -4.03 -14.78
CA PRO A 529 -15.61 -2.99 -15.59
C PRO A 529 -14.08 -3.09 -15.52
N PHE A 530 -13.42 -3.01 -16.66
CA PHE A 530 -11.96 -2.82 -16.77
C PHE A 530 -11.69 -1.60 -17.67
N SER A 531 -10.59 -0.88 -17.41
CA SER A 531 -10.22 0.31 -18.21
C SER A 531 -8.97 0.06 -19.07
N PRO A 532 -9.08 -0.66 -20.20
CA PRO A 532 -7.95 -0.95 -21.08
C PRO A 532 -7.35 0.28 -21.77
N GLY A 533 -8.03 1.44 -21.73
CA GLY A 533 -7.49 2.71 -22.21
C GLY A 533 -6.44 3.34 -21.28
N LEU A 534 -6.15 2.72 -20.14
CA LEU A 534 -5.15 3.14 -19.16
C LEU A 534 -4.35 1.92 -18.64
N PRO A 535 -3.18 2.11 -18.02
CA PRO A 535 -2.38 1.00 -17.48
C PRO A 535 -3.08 0.32 -16.30
N ALA A 536 -3.08 -1.01 -16.30
CA ALA A 536 -3.45 -1.81 -15.14
C ALA A 536 -2.30 -1.82 -14.11
N LEU A 537 -2.65 -1.55 -12.85
CA LEU A 537 -1.78 -1.49 -11.68
C LEU A 537 -2.18 -2.60 -10.67
N ASP A 538 -2.57 -3.76 -11.21
CA ASP A 538 -3.09 -4.92 -10.46
C ASP A 538 -2.00 -5.96 -10.13
N GLY A 539 -0.79 -5.78 -10.67
CA GLY A 539 0.37 -6.64 -10.43
C GLY A 539 0.33 -7.99 -11.15
N LEU A 540 -0.54 -8.16 -12.13
CA LEU A 540 -0.67 -9.37 -12.95
C LEU A 540 0.36 -9.44 -14.10
N PRO A 541 0.66 -10.64 -14.63
CA PRO A 541 0.20 -11.96 -14.17
C PRO A 541 0.81 -12.37 -12.81
N LEU A 542 0.20 -13.40 -12.21
CA LEU A 542 0.72 -14.08 -11.02
C LEU A 542 0.63 -15.59 -11.22
N SER A 543 1.73 -16.28 -11.00
CA SER A 543 1.92 -17.71 -11.28
C SER A 543 2.71 -18.41 -10.16
N GLU A 544 2.89 -19.74 -10.27
CA GLU A 544 3.82 -20.46 -9.39
C GLU A 544 5.27 -19.97 -9.54
N ALA A 545 5.67 -19.54 -10.74
CA ALA A 545 7.03 -19.04 -10.99
C ALA A 545 7.31 -17.72 -10.23
N ASP A 546 6.28 -16.90 -9.98
CA ASP A 546 6.37 -15.69 -9.15
C ASP A 546 6.57 -15.99 -7.65
N MET A 547 6.45 -17.26 -7.23
CA MET A 547 6.56 -17.62 -5.81
C MET A 547 8.01 -17.53 -5.32
N TRP A 548 8.15 -16.92 -4.15
CA TRP A 548 9.40 -16.44 -3.58
C TRP A 548 9.56 -16.87 -2.11
N GLY A 549 10.74 -16.62 -1.57
CA GLY A 549 11.11 -16.90 -0.19
C GLY A 549 12.59 -16.61 0.05
N LEU A 550 13.02 -16.52 1.31
CA LEU A 550 14.45 -16.30 1.60
C LEU A 550 15.28 -17.56 1.29
N THR A 551 14.69 -18.75 1.44
CA THR A 551 15.33 -20.04 1.17
C THR A 551 14.57 -20.84 0.10
N PRO A 552 15.20 -21.89 -0.49
CA PRO A 552 14.48 -22.84 -1.34
C PRO A 552 13.29 -23.53 -0.64
N TYR A 553 13.31 -23.65 0.70
CA TYR A 553 12.23 -24.24 1.49
C TYR A 553 11.02 -23.32 1.61
N ASP A 554 11.26 -22.03 1.84
CA ASP A 554 10.21 -21.01 1.83
C ASP A 554 9.54 -20.92 0.46
N ALA A 555 10.35 -20.88 -0.61
CA ALA A 555 9.86 -20.84 -1.98
C ALA A 555 9.04 -22.08 -2.33
N LEU A 556 9.53 -23.28 -1.97
CA LEU A 556 8.79 -24.54 -2.11
C LEU A 556 7.46 -24.53 -1.35
N TRP A 557 7.47 -24.08 -0.09
CA TRP A 557 6.25 -23.95 0.71
C TRP A 557 5.26 -22.99 0.06
N CYS A 558 5.70 -21.81 -0.37
CA CYS A 558 4.86 -20.82 -1.05
C CYS A 558 4.26 -21.37 -2.34
N ARG A 559 5.01 -22.16 -3.12
CA ARG A 559 4.52 -22.85 -4.33
C ARG A 559 3.46 -23.90 -4.04
N ILE A 560 3.68 -24.72 -3.02
CA ILE A 560 2.69 -25.72 -2.56
C ILE A 560 1.42 -24.99 -2.12
N ARG A 561 1.54 -23.92 -1.33
CA ARG A 561 0.38 -23.13 -0.89
C ARG A 561 -0.34 -22.44 -2.06
N PHE A 562 0.39 -21.94 -3.06
CA PHE A 562 -0.17 -21.38 -4.29
C PHE A 562 -1.00 -22.43 -5.05
N ARG A 563 -0.47 -23.64 -5.24
CA ARG A 563 -1.18 -24.74 -5.93
C ARG A 563 -2.33 -25.33 -5.12
N HIS A 564 -2.24 -25.34 -3.79
CA HIS A 564 -3.37 -25.69 -2.91
C HIS A 564 -4.49 -24.65 -2.95
N ALA A 565 -4.16 -23.36 -3.09
CA ALA A 565 -5.14 -22.30 -3.15
C ALA A 565 -5.91 -22.29 -4.48
N ARG A 566 -7.13 -21.75 -4.45
CA ARG A 566 -7.88 -21.39 -5.66
C ARG A 566 -7.30 -20.08 -6.21
N TRP A 567 -6.81 -20.10 -7.44
CA TRP A 567 -6.38 -18.91 -8.17
C TRP A 567 -6.86 -19.04 -9.62
N LEU A 568 -7.77 -18.15 -10.02
CA LEU A 568 -8.38 -18.09 -11.35
C LEU A 568 -8.10 -16.73 -12.03
N GLY A 569 -7.15 -15.95 -11.50
CA GLY A 569 -6.94 -14.55 -11.84
C GLY A 569 -7.51 -13.60 -10.79
N THR A 570 -7.41 -12.28 -11.07
CA THR A 570 -8.04 -11.26 -10.21
C THR A 570 -9.55 -11.53 -10.08
N LEU A 571 -10.12 -11.11 -8.95
CA LEU A 571 -11.54 -11.33 -8.63
C LEU A 571 -11.92 -12.83 -8.62
N THR A 572 -10.98 -13.69 -8.22
CA THR A 572 -11.31 -15.07 -7.83
C THR A 572 -12.35 -15.02 -6.71
N ALA A 573 -13.54 -15.56 -6.96
CA ALA A 573 -14.66 -15.51 -6.02
C ALA A 573 -14.32 -16.18 -4.67
N PRO A 574 -14.72 -15.57 -3.53
CA PRO A 574 -14.50 -16.13 -2.20
C PRO A 574 -15.02 -17.56 -2.05
N SER A 575 -14.31 -18.35 -1.25
CA SER A 575 -14.56 -19.78 -1.13
C SER A 575 -14.16 -20.34 0.23
N THR A 576 -14.76 -21.47 0.61
CA THR A 576 -14.39 -22.27 1.78
C THR A 576 -13.09 -23.05 1.59
N ARG A 577 -12.64 -23.20 0.33
CA ARG A 577 -11.24 -23.51 0.00
C ARG A 577 -10.44 -22.21 0.02
N SER A 578 -9.23 -22.23 0.59
CA SER A 578 -8.34 -21.06 0.54
C SER A 578 -8.16 -20.56 -0.90
N TYR A 579 -8.23 -19.26 -1.10
CA TYR A 579 -8.10 -18.61 -2.39
C TYR A 579 -7.10 -17.45 -2.33
N ILE A 580 -6.49 -17.11 -3.46
CA ILE A 580 -5.59 -15.95 -3.56
C ILE A 580 -6.38 -14.75 -4.05
N GLN A 581 -6.32 -13.66 -3.29
CA GLN A 581 -6.80 -12.35 -3.70
C GLN A 581 -5.63 -11.50 -4.21
N MET A 582 -5.77 -10.94 -5.41
CA MET A 582 -4.80 -10.01 -5.99
C MET A 582 -5.52 -8.94 -6.85
N PRO A 583 -5.33 -7.64 -6.58
CA PRO A 583 -4.64 -7.09 -5.39
C PRO A 583 -5.30 -7.51 -4.07
N GLY A 584 -4.52 -7.66 -3.00
CA GLY A 584 -5.06 -7.88 -1.64
C GLY A 584 -5.73 -6.62 -1.05
N GLY A 585 -6.12 -6.63 0.22
CA GLY A 585 -6.85 -5.52 0.89
C GLY A 585 -6.08 -4.20 1.03
N LEU A 586 -4.75 -4.19 0.84
CA LEU A 586 -4.00 -2.93 0.64
C LEU A 586 -4.32 -2.27 -0.72
N GLY A 587 -4.93 -3.00 -1.65
CA GLY A 587 -5.25 -2.58 -3.00
C GLY A 587 -4.04 -2.45 -3.91
N GLY A 588 -4.31 -2.21 -5.20
CA GLY A 588 -3.38 -1.60 -6.13
C GLY A 588 -3.12 -0.16 -5.70
N SER A 589 -4.11 0.72 -5.82
CA SER A 589 -4.04 2.10 -5.29
C SER A 589 -4.99 2.29 -4.10
N ASN A 590 -4.57 3.11 -3.14
CA ASN A 590 -5.24 3.32 -1.84
C ASN A 590 -5.32 4.84 -1.53
N TRP A 591 -5.67 5.23 -0.30
CA TRP A 591 -5.96 6.62 0.14
C TRP A 591 -4.92 7.71 -0.20
N GLY A 592 -3.67 7.32 -0.47
CA GLY A 592 -2.65 8.22 -1.00
C GLY A 592 -3.04 8.88 -2.34
N SER A 593 -3.82 8.16 -3.17
CA SER A 593 -4.25 8.53 -4.52
C SER A 593 -3.11 8.93 -5.47
N ALA A 594 -3.46 9.45 -6.65
CA ALA A 594 -2.53 9.99 -7.63
C ALA A 594 -2.13 11.43 -7.30
N ALA A 595 -0.89 11.79 -7.63
CA ALA A 595 -0.53 13.18 -7.90
C ALA A 595 -0.62 13.42 -9.41
N VAL A 596 -1.15 14.56 -9.84
CA VAL A 596 -1.34 14.87 -11.27
C VAL A 596 -0.65 16.19 -11.58
N ASP A 597 0.21 16.24 -12.58
CA ASP A 597 0.68 17.48 -13.20
C ASP A 597 -0.34 17.89 -14.28
N PRO A 598 -1.25 18.85 -14.00
CA PRO A 598 -2.28 19.26 -14.95
C PRO A 598 -1.72 20.08 -16.12
N ALA A 599 -0.53 20.69 -15.98
CA ALA A 599 0.08 21.49 -17.03
C ALA A 599 0.64 20.61 -18.17
N ARG A 600 1.13 19.41 -17.81
CA ARG A 600 1.65 18.42 -18.76
C ARG A 600 0.67 17.27 -19.04
N GLY A 601 -0.35 17.10 -18.20
CA GLY A 601 -1.32 16.02 -18.30
C GLY A 601 -0.76 14.68 -17.83
N PHE A 602 0.15 14.66 -16.84
CA PHE A 602 0.77 13.44 -16.34
C PHE A 602 0.19 13.06 -14.97
N ALA A 603 -0.07 11.78 -14.72
CA ALA A 603 -0.48 11.26 -13.42
C ALA A 603 0.60 10.33 -12.86
N PHE A 604 0.93 10.48 -11.58
CA PHE A 604 1.90 9.70 -10.84
C PHE A 604 1.17 8.89 -9.77
N VAL A 605 1.03 7.58 -10.02
CA VAL A 605 0.22 6.70 -9.17
C VAL A 605 1.15 5.77 -8.40
N PRO A 606 1.29 5.92 -7.06
CA PRO A 606 1.89 4.91 -6.21
C PRO A 606 0.93 3.72 -6.05
N TRP A 607 1.46 2.49 -6.09
CA TRP A 607 0.65 1.28 -6.00
C TRP A 607 1.40 0.08 -5.39
N VAL A 608 0.63 -0.89 -4.90
CA VAL A 608 1.12 -2.09 -4.20
C VAL A 608 0.86 -3.37 -5.01
N ARG A 609 1.86 -4.25 -5.06
CA ARG A 609 1.79 -5.62 -5.61
C ARG A 609 1.96 -6.62 -4.46
N LEU A 610 0.89 -6.84 -3.69
CA LEU A 610 0.85 -7.84 -2.62
C LEU A 610 -0.43 -8.69 -2.70
N PRO A 611 -0.32 -10.02 -2.88
CA PRO A 611 -1.45 -10.92 -2.74
C PRO A 611 -1.76 -11.23 -1.27
N MET A 612 -3.02 -11.55 -1.02
CA MET A 612 -3.48 -12.11 0.25
C MET A 612 -4.01 -13.53 0.05
N LEU A 613 -3.91 -14.34 1.11
CA LEU A 613 -4.48 -15.67 1.16
C LEU A 613 -5.72 -15.62 2.04
N ASN A 614 -6.86 -15.80 1.40
CA ASN A 614 -8.17 -15.63 2.03
C ASN A 614 -8.91 -16.97 2.15
N ARG A 615 -9.92 -17.04 3.03
CA ARG A 615 -10.79 -18.22 3.17
C ARG A 615 -12.07 -17.90 3.96
N LEU A 616 -13.22 -18.21 3.37
CA LEU A 616 -14.49 -18.26 4.10
C LEU A 616 -14.49 -19.46 5.06
N ILE A 617 -14.77 -19.20 6.33
CA ILE A 617 -14.87 -20.20 7.39
C ILE A 617 -16.36 -20.43 7.66
N PRO A 618 -16.93 -21.62 7.38
CA PRO A 618 -18.33 -21.93 7.66
C PRO A 618 -18.69 -21.60 9.11
N ARG A 619 -19.87 -20.99 9.36
CA ARG A 619 -20.28 -20.52 10.70
C ARG A 619 -20.14 -21.57 11.80
N ALA A 620 -20.41 -22.83 11.49
CA ALA A 620 -20.26 -23.97 12.42
C ALA A 620 -18.81 -24.23 12.88
N GLN A 621 -17.81 -23.79 12.10
CA GLN A 621 -16.37 -23.88 12.40
C GLN A 621 -15.85 -22.58 13.05
N ALA A 622 -16.51 -21.45 12.85
CA ALA A 622 -16.16 -20.13 13.41
C ALA A 622 -16.64 -19.91 14.86
N LYS A 623 -16.83 -20.98 15.65
CA LYS A 623 -17.33 -20.90 17.03
C LYS A 623 -16.37 -20.09 17.90
N GLY A 624 -16.90 -19.08 18.59
CA GLY A 624 -16.12 -18.21 19.49
C GLY A 624 -15.49 -16.99 18.82
N MET A 625 -15.57 -16.84 17.48
CA MET A 625 -15.23 -15.56 16.85
C MET A 625 -16.26 -14.50 17.24
N LYS A 626 -15.79 -13.38 17.79
CA LYS A 626 -16.61 -12.27 18.26
C LYS A 626 -16.24 -10.99 17.51
N PRO A 627 -17.21 -10.10 17.21
CA PRO A 627 -16.96 -8.73 16.77
C PRO A 627 -15.92 -8.03 17.64
N ILE A 628 -15.11 -7.16 17.04
CA ILE A 628 -14.13 -6.36 17.79
C ILE A 628 -14.81 -5.55 18.89
N GLY A 629 -14.20 -5.54 20.07
CA GLY A 629 -14.58 -4.64 21.15
C GLY A 629 -14.01 -3.23 20.96
N PRO A 630 -14.38 -2.28 21.83
CA PRO A 630 -13.75 -0.96 21.87
C PRO A 630 -12.22 -1.09 21.97
N GLY A 631 -11.50 -0.27 21.19
CA GLY A 631 -10.03 -0.34 21.11
C GLY A 631 -9.46 -1.45 20.20
N GLY A 632 -10.30 -2.23 19.52
CA GLY A 632 -9.88 -3.23 18.52
C GLY A 632 -9.29 -2.64 17.23
N SER A 633 -9.07 -3.50 16.24
CA SER A 633 -8.71 -3.14 14.86
C SER A 633 -9.36 -4.13 13.91
N VAL A 634 -9.86 -3.66 12.77
CA VAL A 634 -10.28 -4.51 11.65
C VAL A 634 -9.05 -5.10 10.94
N GLY A 635 -9.20 -6.32 10.39
CA GLY A 635 -8.18 -7.07 9.64
C GLY A 635 -7.90 -8.47 10.20
N GLY A 636 -7.48 -9.40 9.35
CA GLY A 636 -7.18 -10.78 9.75
C GLY A 636 -8.42 -11.68 9.75
N LEU A 637 -8.91 -12.06 10.94
CA LEU A 637 -10.13 -12.86 11.09
C LEU A 637 -11.34 -11.92 11.26
N THR A 638 -12.28 -11.97 10.31
CA THR A 638 -13.48 -11.13 10.31
C THR A 638 -14.70 -11.97 10.69
N PRO A 639 -15.39 -11.67 11.82
CA PRO A 639 -16.48 -12.51 12.32
C PRO A 639 -17.71 -12.57 11.40
N GLN A 640 -18.02 -11.48 10.68
CA GLN A 640 -19.17 -11.34 9.78
C GLN A 640 -20.49 -11.90 10.35
N LEU A 641 -20.82 -11.63 11.63
CA LEU A 641 -22.00 -12.23 12.27
C LEU A 641 -23.29 -11.89 11.50
N GLY A 642 -24.25 -12.82 11.49
CA GLY A 642 -25.45 -12.74 10.66
C GLY A 642 -25.32 -13.40 9.29
N THR A 643 -24.10 -13.68 8.80
CA THR A 643 -23.88 -14.44 7.56
C THR A 643 -23.53 -15.92 7.83
N PRO A 644 -23.63 -16.80 6.81
CA PRO A 644 -23.24 -18.22 6.92
C PRO A 644 -21.73 -18.47 7.09
N PHE A 645 -20.88 -17.43 7.01
CA PHE A 645 -19.42 -17.56 7.03
C PHE A 645 -18.75 -16.47 7.89
N ALA A 646 -17.68 -16.79 8.61
CA ALA A 646 -16.64 -15.80 8.92
C ALA A 646 -15.65 -15.75 7.74
N ASP A 647 -14.73 -14.77 7.68
CA ASP A 647 -13.59 -14.83 6.75
C ASP A 647 -12.26 -14.74 7.50
N MET A 648 -11.22 -15.22 6.82
CA MET A 648 -9.83 -15.08 7.20
C MET A 648 -9.07 -14.49 6.02
N ALA A 649 -8.71 -13.21 6.10
CA ALA A 649 -7.90 -12.51 5.10
C ALA A 649 -6.50 -12.24 5.69
N MET A 650 -5.49 -12.99 5.24
CA MET A 650 -4.12 -12.91 5.78
C MET A 650 -3.07 -12.58 4.70
N PRO A 651 -1.96 -11.91 5.05
CA PRO A 651 -0.84 -11.72 4.13
C PRO A 651 -0.35 -13.07 3.58
N PHE A 652 -0.23 -13.21 2.26
CA PHE A 652 0.25 -14.47 1.67
C PHE A 652 1.78 -14.55 1.86
N SER A 653 2.21 -15.20 2.95
CA SER A 653 3.61 -15.23 3.41
C SER A 653 4.03 -16.62 3.90
N SER A 654 5.32 -16.92 3.83
CA SER A 654 5.93 -18.14 4.36
C SER A 654 5.92 -18.18 5.90
N PRO A 655 6.19 -19.33 6.53
CA PRO A 655 6.35 -19.44 7.98
C PRO A 655 7.42 -18.52 8.60
N LEU A 656 8.36 -18.00 7.80
CA LEU A 656 9.37 -17.02 8.25
C LEU A 656 8.87 -15.55 8.19
N GLY A 657 7.60 -15.34 7.83
CA GLY A 657 7.01 -14.00 7.65
C GLY A 657 7.40 -13.31 6.34
N VAL A 658 7.96 -14.05 5.38
CA VAL A 658 8.41 -13.52 4.09
C VAL A 658 7.24 -13.57 3.08
N PRO A 659 6.91 -12.49 2.36
CA PRO A 659 5.85 -12.53 1.35
C PRO A 659 6.11 -13.61 0.29
N CYS A 660 5.10 -14.42 -0.01
CA CYS A 660 5.20 -15.52 -0.95
C CYS A 660 5.28 -15.08 -2.41
N ALA A 661 4.89 -13.84 -2.75
CA ALA A 661 5.17 -13.27 -4.06
C ALA A 661 6.58 -12.65 -4.10
N ALA A 662 7.20 -12.68 -5.27
CA ALA A 662 8.47 -12.00 -5.50
C ALA A 662 8.33 -10.47 -5.48
N PRO A 663 9.35 -9.73 -4.97
CA PRO A 663 9.43 -8.28 -5.14
C PRO A 663 9.44 -7.90 -6.63
N PRO A 664 8.82 -6.78 -7.04
CA PRO A 664 8.50 -5.64 -6.17
C PRO A 664 7.12 -5.69 -5.53
N TYR A 665 7.03 -5.13 -4.32
CA TYR A 665 5.80 -5.00 -3.52
C TYR A 665 5.21 -3.59 -3.55
N GLY A 666 6.04 -2.57 -3.74
CA GLY A 666 5.63 -1.17 -3.89
C GLY A 666 6.26 -0.56 -5.14
N LEU A 667 5.43 0.11 -5.93
CA LEU A 667 5.79 0.69 -7.22
C LEU A 667 5.19 2.10 -7.37
N MET A 668 5.69 2.84 -8.33
CA MET A 668 5.05 4.04 -8.86
C MET A 668 5.04 3.98 -10.38
N THR A 669 3.90 4.33 -10.99
CA THR A 669 3.73 4.44 -12.44
C THR A 669 3.41 5.88 -12.81
N ALA A 670 4.14 6.45 -13.76
CA ALA A 670 3.75 7.67 -14.44
C ALA A 670 2.89 7.33 -15.67
N VAL A 671 1.78 8.04 -15.86
CA VAL A 671 0.82 7.85 -16.94
C VAL A 671 0.59 9.17 -17.64
N ASP A 672 0.79 9.19 -18.96
CA ASP A 672 0.36 10.32 -19.79
C ASP A 672 -1.16 10.21 -20.00
N LEU A 673 -1.93 11.17 -19.49
CA LEU A 673 -3.39 11.20 -19.58
C LEU A 673 -3.90 11.58 -20.99
N LYS A 674 -3.06 12.18 -21.86
CA LYS A 674 -3.39 12.50 -23.26
C LYS A 674 -3.36 11.25 -24.14
N THR A 675 -2.40 10.34 -23.94
CA THR A 675 -2.35 9.07 -24.68
C THR A 675 -3.02 7.91 -23.94
N GLY A 676 -2.95 7.89 -22.61
CA GLY A 676 -3.38 6.79 -21.74
C GLY A 676 -2.29 5.74 -21.51
N ARG A 677 -1.03 6.05 -21.81
CA ARG A 677 0.09 5.10 -21.72
C ARG A 677 0.95 5.35 -20.48
N ALA A 678 1.50 4.28 -19.92
CA ALA A 678 2.55 4.39 -18.93
C ALA A 678 3.82 4.98 -19.58
N MET A 679 4.37 6.03 -19.00
CA MET A 679 5.65 6.63 -19.39
C MET A 679 6.82 5.85 -18.79
N TRP A 680 6.67 5.47 -17.52
CA TRP A 680 7.60 4.64 -16.77
C TRP A 680 6.90 4.00 -15.57
N THR A 681 7.46 2.87 -15.13
CA THR A 681 7.15 2.23 -13.83
C THR A 681 8.46 2.01 -13.08
N ARG A 682 8.48 2.27 -11.77
CA ARG A 682 9.67 2.13 -10.91
C ARG A 682 9.34 1.47 -9.58
N ARG A 683 10.28 0.69 -9.05
CA ARG A 683 10.21 0.11 -7.69
C ARG A 683 10.37 1.24 -6.67
N LEU A 684 9.53 1.30 -5.65
CA LEU A 684 9.59 2.33 -4.61
C LEU A 684 9.92 1.70 -3.25
N GLY A 685 11.09 2.02 -2.69
CA GLY A 685 11.51 1.52 -1.37
C GLY A 685 12.70 0.55 -1.41
N LEU A 686 13.56 0.64 -0.40
CA LEU A 686 14.75 -0.19 -0.24
C LEU A 686 14.55 -1.27 0.83
N ALA A 687 15.33 -2.36 0.71
CA ALA A 687 15.25 -3.52 1.58
C ALA A 687 15.91 -3.34 2.97
N ASP A 688 16.60 -2.22 3.21
CA ASP A 688 17.47 -1.99 4.39
C ASP A 688 16.74 -1.74 5.72
N ASN A 689 15.42 -1.89 5.73
CA ASN A 689 14.58 -1.94 6.93
C ASN A 689 13.73 -3.22 7.04
N LEU A 690 13.75 -4.10 6.04
CA LEU A 690 12.97 -5.33 6.09
C LEU A 690 13.49 -6.23 7.22
N ARG A 691 12.56 -6.78 8.01
CA ARG A 691 12.87 -7.76 9.05
C ARG A 691 12.41 -9.13 8.59
N ILE A 692 13.33 -10.10 8.57
CA ILE A 692 13.03 -11.49 8.23
C ILE A 692 13.41 -12.34 9.43
N ALA A 693 12.47 -13.15 9.95
CA ALA A 693 12.63 -13.91 11.19
C ALA A 693 13.21 -13.06 12.36
N GLY A 694 12.78 -11.80 12.47
CA GLY A 694 13.25 -10.83 13.48
C GLY A 694 14.57 -10.11 13.13
N VAL A 695 15.39 -10.64 12.22
CA VAL A 695 16.68 -10.05 11.82
C VAL A 695 16.46 -8.93 10.79
N LYS A 696 17.07 -7.77 11.01
CA LYS A 696 17.01 -6.63 10.07
C LYS A 696 17.99 -6.83 8.91
N LEU A 697 17.48 -6.99 7.71
CA LEU A 697 18.29 -6.92 6.48
C LEU A 697 18.83 -5.48 6.35
N SER A 698 20.14 -5.32 6.41
CA SER A 698 20.79 -3.99 6.40
C SER A 698 21.43 -3.65 5.04
N ILE A 699 20.93 -4.26 3.96
CA ILE A 699 21.44 -4.09 2.59
C ILE A 699 20.43 -3.28 1.76
N PRO A 700 20.81 -2.12 1.19
CA PRO A 700 19.89 -1.20 0.50
C PRO A 700 19.55 -1.64 -0.93
N LEU A 701 19.05 -2.87 -1.10
CA LEU A 701 18.60 -3.38 -2.41
C LEU A 701 17.23 -2.78 -2.79
N PRO A 702 16.96 -2.49 -4.07
CA PRO A 702 15.68 -1.98 -4.54
C PRO A 702 14.63 -3.11 -4.59
N ALA A 703 14.11 -3.46 -3.42
CA ALA A 703 12.99 -4.40 -3.32
C ALA A 703 11.71 -3.78 -3.91
N GLY A 704 11.47 -2.49 -3.68
CA GLY A 704 10.13 -1.92 -3.80
C GLY A 704 9.30 -2.40 -2.62
N THR A 705 9.35 -1.71 -1.48
CA THR A 705 8.71 -2.17 -0.24
C THR A 705 7.23 -1.79 -0.19
N PRO A 706 6.38 -2.51 0.56
CA PRO A 706 4.97 -2.18 0.71
C PRO A 706 4.80 -0.72 1.15
N LEU A 707 3.85 -0.01 0.52
CA LEU A 707 3.68 1.43 0.67
C LEU A 707 2.27 1.82 1.13
N SER A 708 2.18 2.96 1.81
CA SER A 708 0.95 3.63 2.24
C SER A 708 1.25 5.12 2.39
N GLY A 709 0.35 5.99 1.90
CA GLY A 709 0.59 7.42 1.69
C GLY A 709 0.74 7.80 0.21
N GLY A 710 0.50 9.08 -0.11
CA GLY A 710 0.52 9.62 -1.47
C GLY A 710 1.84 10.29 -1.89
N ALA A 711 1.80 10.94 -3.04
CA ALA A 711 2.90 11.75 -3.59
C ALA A 711 2.50 13.23 -3.71
N LEU A 712 3.49 14.12 -3.78
CA LEU A 712 3.38 15.52 -4.20
C LEU A 712 4.08 15.67 -5.56
N ALA A 713 3.48 16.36 -6.52
CA ALA A 713 4.12 16.77 -7.77
C ALA A 713 4.38 18.30 -7.77
N THR A 714 5.39 18.75 -8.52
CA THR A 714 5.80 20.17 -8.55
C THR A 714 6.17 20.65 -9.95
N ALA A 715 5.97 21.95 -10.21
CA ALA A 715 6.40 22.60 -11.45
C ALA A 715 7.93 22.59 -11.66
N GLY A 716 8.71 22.35 -10.61
CA GLY A 716 10.16 22.06 -10.69
C GLY A 716 10.52 20.72 -11.35
N GLY A 717 9.52 19.96 -11.82
CA GLY A 717 9.75 18.67 -12.51
C GLY A 717 10.06 17.51 -11.56
N LEU A 718 9.60 17.61 -10.31
CA LEU A 718 9.86 16.65 -9.24
C LEU A 718 8.57 16.08 -8.62
N ILE A 719 8.67 14.83 -8.20
CA ILE A 719 7.71 14.10 -7.36
C ILE A 719 8.35 13.87 -5.99
N PHE A 720 7.69 14.30 -4.91
CA PHE A 720 8.10 13.99 -3.54
C PHE A 720 7.23 12.87 -2.97
N ILE A 721 7.86 11.83 -2.41
CA ILE A 721 7.14 10.70 -1.77
C ILE A 721 7.95 10.07 -0.64
N GLY A 722 7.26 9.79 0.48
CA GLY A 722 7.82 9.15 1.68
C GLY A 722 7.32 7.73 1.97
N ALA A 723 6.28 7.28 1.26
CA ALA A 723 5.31 6.22 1.59
C ALA A 723 5.84 4.81 1.93
N THR A 724 7.15 4.57 1.95
CA THR A 724 7.80 3.26 2.01
C THR A 724 8.37 2.91 3.38
N GLY A 725 8.46 1.62 3.69
CA GLY A 725 8.95 1.12 4.99
C GLY A 725 10.44 1.34 5.31
N ASP A 726 11.19 1.99 4.42
CA ASP A 726 12.64 2.22 4.56
C ASP A 726 13.01 3.61 5.14
N ASN A 727 12.02 4.33 5.65
CA ASN A 727 12.18 5.64 6.32
C ASN A 727 12.88 6.68 5.44
N ARG A 728 12.43 6.90 4.20
CA ARG A 728 13.04 7.92 3.32
C ARG A 728 12.00 8.79 2.64
N LEU A 729 12.17 10.11 2.74
CA LEU A 729 11.60 11.04 1.77
C LEU A 729 12.50 11.02 0.52
N ARG A 730 11.89 10.98 -0.66
CA ARG A 730 12.60 11.05 -1.95
C ARG A 730 12.09 12.21 -2.78
N ALA A 731 12.96 12.72 -3.64
CA ALA A 731 12.58 13.51 -4.81
C ALA A 731 12.92 12.69 -6.07
N ILE A 732 11.91 12.49 -6.91
CA ILE A 732 11.96 11.66 -8.13
C ILE A 732 11.69 12.57 -9.33
N ASP A 733 12.49 12.46 -10.37
CA ASP A 733 12.25 13.16 -11.63
C ASP A 733 10.94 12.69 -12.29
N THR A 734 10.09 13.63 -12.71
CA THR A 734 8.79 13.32 -13.31
C THR A 734 8.88 12.56 -14.63
N ASP A 735 9.96 12.76 -15.40
CA ASP A 735 10.01 12.31 -16.80
C ASP A 735 10.68 10.95 -16.94
N SER A 736 11.70 10.68 -16.12
CA SER A 736 12.48 9.43 -16.12
C SER A 736 12.20 8.50 -14.94
N GLY A 737 11.50 8.96 -13.90
CA GLY A 737 11.29 8.22 -12.66
C GLY A 737 12.58 8.00 -11.84
N LYS A 738 13.66 8.71 -12.16
CA LYS A 738 14.94 8.59 -11.43
C LYS A 738 14.87 9.34 -10.10
N THR A 739 15.23 8.68 -8.99
CA THR A 739 15.44 9.38 -7.71
C THR A 739 16.66 10.30 -7.84
N LEU A 740 16.45 11.60 -7.67
CA LEU A 740 17.51 12.63 -7.75
C LEU A 740 18.09 12.97 -6.37
N TRP A 741 17.28 12.88 -5.32
CA TRP A 741 17.64 13.14 -3.93
C TRP A 741 16.81 12.26 -2.98
N SER A 742 17.36 11.95 -1.80
CA SER A 742 16.61 11.32 -0.72
C SER A 742 17.23 11.61 0.65
N ALA A 743 16.39 11.85 1.66
CA ALA A 743 16.81 11.97 3.06
C ALA A 743 16.24 10.82 3.89
N ARG A 744 17.06 10.27 4.80
CA ARG A 744 16.62 9.25 5.78
C ARG A 744 15.97 9.93 6.98
N LEU A 745 14.82 9.43 7.38
CA LEU A 745 13.98 9.92 8.47
C LEU A 745 14.10 9.01 9.71
N LYS A 746 13.71 9.53 10.87
CA LYS A 746 13.67 8.79 12.14
C LYS A 746 12.54 7.77 12.25
N ALA A 747 11.51 7.91 11.41
CA ALA A 747 10.34 7.04 11.30
C ALA A 747 9.92 6.93 9.83
N ALA A 748 9.02 6.00 9.49
CA ALA A 748 8.50 5.90 8.13
C ALA A 748 7.47 6.99 7.83
N ALA A 749 7.59 7.60 6.65
CA ALA A 749 6.73 8.68 6.17
C ALA A 749 5.53 8.12 5.41
N ASN A 750 4.64 7.43 6.11
CA ASN A 750 3.41 6.87 5.55
C ASN A 750 2.28 7.92 5.35
N ALA A 751 2.66 9.18 5.08
CA ALA A 751 1.78 10.30 4.79
C ALA A 751 2.10 10.90 3.42
N THR A 752 1.15 11.65 2.85
CA THR A 752 1.37 12.42 1.62
C THR A 752 2.20 13.68 1.95
N PRO A 753 3.33 13.94 1.27
CA PRO A 753 4.06 15.19 1.44
C PRO A 753 3.28 16.39 0.89
N MET A 754 3.61 17.59 1.34
CA MET A 754 3.05 18.86 0.84
C MET A 754 4.13 19.94 0.74
N THR A 755 3.84 21.04 0.04
CA THR A 755 4.80 22.15 -0.13
C THR A 755 4.09 23.50 -0.17
N TYR A 756 4.79 24.56 0.21
CA TYR A 756 4.29 25.93 0.27
C TYR A 756 5.46 26.92 0.23
N ARG A 757 5.14 28.23 0.16
CA ARG A 757 6.12 29.31 0.32
C ARG A 757 6.08 29.88 1.73
N ALA A 758 7.22 29.94 2.40
CA ALA A 758 7.37 30.59 3.71
C ALA A 758 7.14 32.11 3.58
N PRO A 759 6.21 32.73 4.32
CA PRO A 759 5.86 34.13 4.07
C PRO A 759 6.95 35.18 4.34
N ARG A 760 7.88 34.94 5.29
CA ARG A 760 8.91 35.94 5.63
C ARG A 760 10.18 35.81 4.78
N SER A 761 10.77 34.61 4.68
CA SER A 761 11.95 34.38 3.82
C SER A 761 11.63 34.15 2.34
N GLY A 762 10.38 33.94 1.98
CA GLY A 762 9.98 33.62 0.60
C GLY A 762 10.42 32.24 0.10
N ARG A 763 11.08 31.42 0.93
CA ARG A 763 11.61 30.10 0.53
C ARG A 763 10.52 29.06 0.32
N GLN A 764 10.72 28.17 -0.64
CA GLN A 764 9.89 26.97 -0.80
C GLN A 764 10.26 25.94 0.28
N ILE A 765 9.25 25.44 1.00
CA ILE A 765 9.39 24.38 2.01
C ILE A 765 8.59 23.16 1.57
N VAL A 766 9.18 21.97 1.70
CA VAL A 766 8.51 20.66 1.54
C VAL A 766 8.38 20.01 2.91
N VAL A 767 7.17 19.62 3.31
CA VAL A 767 6.89 19.02 4.62
C VAL A 767 6.31 17.61 4.46
N VAL A 768 6.72 16.70 5.35
CA VAL A 768 6.15 15.35 5.43
C VAL A 768 5.96 14.92 6.89
N ALA A 769 4.86 14.23 7.16
CA ALA A 769 4.63 13.58 8.44
C ALA A 769 5.23 12.15 8.45
N ALA A 770 5.88 11.78 9.54
CA ALA A 770 6.59 10.51 9.69
C ALA A 770 6.32 9.90 11.08
N GLY A 771 5.36 8.98 11.13
CA GLY A 771 5.03 8.23 12.33
C GLY A 771 4.84 6.71 12.14
N GLY A 772 5.11 6.19 10.94
CA GLY A 772 4.98 4.77 10.62
C GLY A 772 3.53 4.26 10.55
N HIS A 773 3.41 2.96 10.34
CA HIS A 773 2.16 2.28 10.03
C HIS A 773 2.16 0.84 10.59
N PRO A 774 1.40 0.51 11.66
CA PRO A 774 1.48 -0.76 12.36
C PRO A 774 1.28 -2.00 11.48
N MET A 775 0.29 -2.01 10.57
CA MET A 775 0.04 -3.16 9.67
C MET A 775 1.19 -3.42 8.70
N LEU A 776 1.98 -2.40 8.35
CA LEU A 776 3.15 -2.52 7.48
C LEU A 776 4.45 -2.76 8.28
N GLN A 777 4.35 -2.84 9.61
CA GLN A 777 5.46 -3.01 10.56
C GLN A 777 6.60 -2.00 10.36
N THR A 778 6.28 -0.78 9.88
CA THR A 778 7.27 0.26 9.62
C THR A 778 7.68 0.99 10.90
N GLN A 779 8.85 1.64 10.89
CA GLN A 779 9.40 2.26 12.10
C GLN A 779 8.49 3.41 12.59
N PRO A 780 7.98 3.35 13.83
CA PRO A 780 7.02 4.34 14.33
C PRO A 780 7.69 5.63 14.81
N GLY A 781 6.88 6.68 14.99
CA GLY A 781 7.29 7.97 15.53
C GLY A 781 6.13 8.98 15.53
N ASP A 782 6.45 10.26 15.71
CA ASP A 782 5.50 11.38 15.77
C ASP A 782 6.05 12.66 15.11
N TYR A 783 6.88 12.50 14.07
CA TYR A 783 7.66 13.59 13.50
C TYR A 783 6.91 14.33 12.38
N ILE A 784 7.04 15.65 12.35
CA ILE A 784 6.83 16.47 11.16
C ILE A 784 8.20 17.01 10.75
N VAL A 785 8.60 16.74 9.51
CA VAL A 785 9.94 17.12 9.01
C VAL A 785 9.77 18.04 7.81
N ALA A 786 10.41 19.21 7.88
CA ALA A 786 10.41 20.20 6.82
C ALA A 786 11.78 20.28 6.15
N PHE A 787 11.79 20.43 4.84
CA PHE A 787 12.97 20.55 4.00
C PHE A 787 12.90 21.82 3.15
N ALA A 788 14.04 22.48 2.98
CA ALA A 788 14.19 23.63 2.09
C ALA A 788 15.61 23.66 1.51
N LEU A 789 15.83 24.47 0.48
CA LEU A 789 17.19 24.76 0.03
C LEU A 789 17.95 25.46 1.17
N ARG A 790 19.22 25.12 1.37
CA ARG A 790 20.09 25.85 2.30
C ARG A 790 20.16 27.34 1.90
N PRO A 791 20.19 28.28 2.86
CA PRO A 791 20.40 29.71 2.61
C PRO A 791 21.69 29.99 1.82
#